data_AF-A0A966IEM6-F1
#
_entry.id   AF-A0A966IEM6-F1
#
_cell.length_a   1.000
_cell.length_b   1.000
_cell.length_c   1.000
_cell.angle_alpha   90.00
_cell.angle_beta   90.00
_cell.angle_gamma   90.00
#
_symmetry.space_group_name_H-M   'P 1'
#
loop_
_entity.id
_entity.type
_entity.pdbx_description
1 polymer ?
#
loop_
_entity_poly.entity_id
_entity_poly.type
_entity_poly.pdbx_seq_one_letter_code
_entity_poly.pdbx_strand_id
1 'polypeptide(L)'
;FTSDRIPKAYPFQIQKTLWHAPDIPSHANLAHGEAYRLPLIPIIDEPQANARDNALATPHLDRRETGAKQQRLLEGQRLAQLIDTVMRTRLVLEEVVDPSNHQQRNHVWRPARPGDFLVLVKRRQYLPEYEEALRHANLLFESPRLGGLLETLEVDDLIALLTILSNPNHDLALAQILRSPLYGMNEAQMQMLSELVQSNRGYRNWWEALSHANDHPYADVFLGIAQQLMAWMELAKHLPVHDLLDHVYYSGDIRCKYASVCQPRDRDQVLANLDAFLELALNLDGGRYPSLGRFITQLKQMRRGDQDETPDEGEMRGEVPLDDEGDDVDEGDFDLDTHSIAHRQQRIRLMTIHGAKGLEAPFVIILDCNHTAITNPGRGVLLDWDPDHEAPNHLSMFTKLSLSKAREELVEEEKQIALHENWNLLYVALTRAKQGLWLSGVESARHRQQGGLVPDSWYERSCEGQVPVFTELDEASNAQTHSIASEPFSASEISFDFPDLVLTWHGTPSTSLETHALGIDEQRRMQEGEWFHQILERITPSQYRMAEAIPDPQSLASRLGIDEVSAERTIKRAHSVFTSPELSSLFNPESYRNAWNELDVVSEDGRCLRIDRLVEFDHELVVLDYKLSIPEQADPLYTQYQQQLGRYCQAVRKLFPNKLVRSLLIDSRGRGANLLN
;
A
#
# COMPACT_ATOMS: atom_id res chain seq x y z
N PHE A 1 -29.67 -21.86 16.27
CA PHE A 1 -30.75 -20.93 15.83
C PHE A 1 -32.04 -21.72 15.62
N THR A 2 -33.20 -21.15 15.97
CA THR A 2 -34.51 -21.79 15.77
C THR A 2 -34.88 -21.82 14.28
N SER A 3 -35.34 -22.97 13.78
CA SER A 3 -35.70 -23.20 12.36
C SER A 3 -36.77 -22.24 11.81
N ASP A 4 -37.58 -21.67 12.70
CA ASP A 4 -38.85 -21.02 12.36
C ASP A 4 -38.68 -19.63 11.72
N ARG A 5 -37.45 -19.10 11.70
CA ARG A 5 -37.09 -17.82 11.07
C ARG A 5 -36.12 -17.94 9.88
N ILE A 6 -35.81 -19.17 9.46
CA ILE A 6 -35.15 -19.37 8.17
C ILE A 6 -36.20 -19.08 7.10
N PRO A 7 -35.92 -18.21 6.10
CA PRO A 7 -36.85 -17.97 5.00
C PRO A 7 -37.26 -19.32 4.40
N LYS A 8 -38.57 -19.54 4.17
CA LYS A 8 -39.06 -20.86 3.70
C LYS A 8 -38.40 -21.34 2.40
N ALA A 9 -37.88 -20.40 1.60
CA ALA A 9 -37.19 -20.66 0.35
C ALA A 9 -35.67 -20.84 0.50
N TYR A 10 -35.10 -20.61 1.70
CA TYR A 10 -33.66 -20.69 1.91
C TYR A 10 -33.21 -22.17 1.99
N PRO A 11 -32.27 -22.61 1.13
CA PRO A 11 -31.86 -24.01 1.05
C PRO A 11 -30.95 -24.36 2.23
N PHE A 12 -31.56 -24.65 3.39
CA PHE A 12 -30.84 -25.07 4.59
C PHE A 12 -30.89 -26.59 4.78
N GLN A 13 -29.72 -27.19 4.98
CA GLN A 13 -29.59 -28.57 5.46
C GLN A 13 -28.86 -28.57 6.80
N ILE A 14 -29.38 -29.33 7.77
CA ILE A 14 -28.72 -29.48 9.08
C ILE A 14 -27.42 -30.25 8.87
N GLN A 15 -26.30 -29.58 9.13
CA GLN A 15 -24.99 -30.22 9.17
C GLN A 15 -24.63 -30.50 10.63
N LYS A 16 -24.25 -31.75 10.94
CA LYS A 16 -23.58 -32.09 12.19
C LYS A 16 -22.08 -31.89 11.96
N THR A 17 -21.44 -31.05 12.77
CA THR A 17 -20.00 -30.79 12.64
C THR A 17 -19.22 -32.09 12.82
N LEU A 18 -18.21 -32.29 11.96
CA LEU A 18 -17.33 -33.48 11.97
C LEU A 18 -16.17 -33.34 12.97
N TRP A 19 -15.96 -32.17 13.57
CA TRP A 19 -14.82 -31.91 14.44
C TRP A 19 -14.94 -32.69 15.76
N HIS A 20 -14.00 -33.59 15.99
CA HIS A 20 -13.79 -34.30 17.25
C HIS A 20 -12.37 -33.97 17.72
N ALA A 21 -12.22 -33.41 18.92
CA ALA A 21 -10.90 -33.16 19.48
C ALA A 21 -10.17 -34.50 19.74
N PRO A 22 -8.89 -34.65 19.34
CA PRO A 22 -8.08 -35.78 19.79
C PRO A 22 -7.90 -35.75 21.32
N ASP A 23 -7.60 -36.90 21.94
CA ASP A 23 -7.50 -37.07 23.41
C ASP A 23 -6.69 -35.95 24.09
N ILE A 24 -7.35 -35.22 25.00
CA ILE A 24 -6.81 -34.02 25.66
C ILE A 24 -6.26 -34.39 27.04
N PRO A 25 -5.10 -33.84 27.47
CA PRO A 25 -4.68 -33.91 28.86
C PRO A 25 -5.61 -33.02 29.73
N SER A 26 -6.44 -33.65 30.57
CA SER A 26 -7.00 -33.09 31.82
C SER A 26 -7.74 -31.72 31.81
N HIS A 27 -8.17 -31.17 30.67
CA HIS A 27 -8.99 -29.95 30.61
C HIS A 27 -10.33 -30.19 29.91
N ALA A 28 -11.39 -30.38 30.71
CA ALA A 28 -12.73 -30.71 30.23
C ALA A 28 -13.37 -29.65 29.32
N ASN A 29 -12.95 -28.37 29.43
CA ASN A 29 -13.51 -27.27 28.64
C ASN A 29 -13.01 -27.22 27.18
N LEU A 30 -11.96 -27.97 26.83
CA LEU A 30 -11.34 -27.95 25.50
C LEU A 30 -11.80 -29.12 24.61
N ALA A 31 -12.62 -30.04 25.13
CA ALA A 31 -13.09 -31.24 24.42
C ALA A 31 -14.15 -30.94 23.33
N HIS A 32 -14.81 -29.79 23.41
CA HIS A 32 -15.81 -29.31 22.46
C HIS A 32 -15.53 -27.83 22.14
N GLY A 33 -15.82 -27.40 20.92
CA GLY A 33 -15.69 -25.98 20.56
C GLY A 33 -16.60 -25.09 21.42
N GLU A 34 -16.16 -23.86 21.69
CA GLU A 34 -16.87 -22.90 22.52
C GLU A 34 -17.47 -21.76 21.69
N ALA A 35 -18.66 -21.29 22.08
CA ALA A 35 -19.32 -20.17 21.42
C ALA A 35 -20.04 -19.30 22.45
N TYR A 36 -19.71 -18.01 22.47
CA TYR A 36 -20.26 -17.06 23.43
C TYR A 36 -20.65 -15.73 22.80
N ARG A 37 -21.47 -14.96 23.51
CA ARG A 37 -21.71 -13.54 23.25
C ARG A 37 -21.17 -12.69 24.39
N LEU A 38 -20.64 -11.51 24.08
CA LEU A 38 -20.30 -10.49 25.06
C LEU A 38 -21.54 -9.65 25.40
N PRO A 39 -21.65 -9.11 26.63
CA PRO A 39 -22.70 -8.14 26.94
C PRO A 39 -22.65 -6.92 26.01
N LEU A 40 -23.81 -6.39 25.62
CA LEU A 40 -23.86 -5.17 24.81
C LEU A 40 -23.19 -4.00 25.55
N ILE A 41 -22.52 -3.13 24.80
CA ILE A 41 -21.95 -1.90 25.33
C ILE A 41 -23.03 -0.82 25.38
N PRO A 42 -23.26 -0.18 26.54
CA PRO A 42 -24.32 0.80 26.69
C PRO A 42 -24.13 2.01 25.79
N ILE A 43 -25.22 2.70 25.48
CA ILE A 43 -25.20 3.93 24.68
C ILE A 43 -24.46 5.04 25.42
N ILE A 44 -23.49 5.67 24.75
CA ILE A 44 -22.85 6.90 25.20
C ILE A 44 -23.55 8.07 24.50
N ASP A 45 -24.15 8.96 25.28
CA ASP A 45 -24.73 10.19 24.76
C ASP A 45 -23.61 11.14 24.30
N GLU A 46 -23.83 11.84 23.18
CA GLU A 46 -22.88 12.82 22.69
C GLU A 46 -22.68 13.94 23.72
N PRO A 47 -21.43 14.38 23.95
CA PRO A 47 -21.17 15.49 24.85
C PRO A 47 -21.85 16.76 24.30
N GLN A 48 -22.81 17.30 25.05
CA GLN A 48 -23.50 18.53 24.66
C GLN A 48 -22.53 19.71 24.79
N ALA A 49 -22.08 20.23 23.64
CA ALA A 49 -21.32 21.47 23.60
C ALA A 49 -22.24 22.64 23.98
N ASN A 50 -22.06 23.20 25.18
CA ASN A 50 -22.68 24.47 25.51
C ASN A 50 -22.05 25.57 24.66
N ALA A 51 -22.84 26.17 23.76
CA ALA A 51 -22.39 27.24 22.86
C ALA A 51 -21.86 28.52 23.57
N ARG A 52 -21.91 28.56 24.91
CA ARG A 52 -21.48 29.69 25.75
C ARG A 52 -20.17 29.44 26.50
N ASP A 53 -19.62 28.24 26.47
CA ASP A 53 -18.42 27.92 27.25
C ASP A 53 -17.15 28.37 26.52
N ASN A 54 -16.23 28.95 27.30
CA ASN A 54 -14.97 29.47 26.78
C ASN A 54 -13.99 28.33 26.50
N ALA A 55 -13.43 28.29 25.30
CA ALA A 55 -12.43 27.31 24.85
C ALA A 55 -11.18 27.22 25.77
N LEU A 56 -10.88 28.31 26.49
CA LEU A 56 -9.76 28.36 27.45
C LEU A 56 -10.13 27.81 28.83
N ALA A 57 -11.42 27.71 29.15
CA ALA A 57 -11.92 27.15 30.41
C ALA A 57 -12.32 25.67 30.26
N THR A 58 -12.80 25.30 29.08
CA THR A 58 -13.13 23.93 28.69
C THR A 58 -12.62 23.69 27.27
N PRO A 59 -11.80 22.65 27.04
CA PRO A 59 -11.28 22.36 25.70
C PRO A 59 -12.42 22.16 24.70
N HIS A 60 -12.21 22.59 23.46
CA HIS A 60 -13.16 22.33 22.39
C HIS A 60 -13.32 20.83 22.20
N LEU A 61 -14.57 20.36 22.25
CA LEU A 61 -14.92 18.98 21.92
C LEU A 61 -14.54 18.71 20.46
N ASP A 62 -13.77 17.65 20.24
CA ASP A 62 -13.51 17.19 18.88
C ASP A 62 -14.82 16.70 18.27
N ARG A 63 -15.32 17.42 17.26
CA ARG A 63 -16.55 17.05 16.55
C ARG A 63 -16.42 15.72 15.81
N ARG A 64 -15.20 15.21 15.64
CA ARG A 64 -14.93 13.89 15.04
C ARG A 64 -15.13 12.76 16.06
N GLU A 65 -15.09 13.02 17.36
CA GLU A 65 -15.35 12.06 18.42
C GLU A 65 -16.85 12.00 18.73
N THR A 66 -17.58 11.21 17.94
CA THR A 66 -19.01 10.94 18.22
C THR A 66 -19.18 9.88 19.30
N GLY A 67 -20.30 9.91 20.02
CA GLY A 67 -20.62 8.86 21.02
C GLY A 67 -20.63 7.45 20.40
N ALA A 68 -20.99 7.33 19.11
CA ALA A 68 -20.93 6.08 18.38
C ALA A 68 -19.50 5.53 18.24
N LYS A 69 -18.50 6.38 17.98
CA LYS A 69 -17.08 5.99 17.92
C LYS A 69 -16.56 5.60 19.30
N GLN A 70 -16.90 6.36 20.34
CA GLN A 70 -16.54 6.02 21.72
C GLN A 70 -17.08 4.65 22.14
N GLN A 71 -18.31 4.29 21.73
CA GLN A 71 -18.84 2.94 21.96
C GLN A 71 -18.01 1.84 21.26
N ARG A 72 -17.53 2.05 20.03
CA ARG A 72 -16.71 1.06 19.32
C ARG A 72 -15.29 0.99 19.87
N LEU A 73 -14.74 2.10 20.38
CA LEU A 73 -13.49 2.09 21.12
C LEU A 73 -13.62 1.23 22.38
N LEU A 74 -14.71 1.37 23.15
CA LEU A 74 -15.01 0.50 24.29
C LEU A 74 -15.18 -0.97 23.87
N GLU A 75 -15.76 -1.21 22.70
CA GLU A 75 -15.88 -2.56 22.12
C GLU A 75 -14.51 -3.15 21.80
N GLY A 76 -13.64 -2.36 21.19
CA GLY A 76 -12.24 -2.72 20.98
C GLY A 76 -11.48 -3.00 22.28
N GLN A 77 -11.75 -2.25 23.34
CA GLN A 77 -11.12 -2.49 24.65
C GLN A 77 -11.59 -3.82 25.26
N ARG A 78 -12.89 -4.14 25.15
CA ARG A 78 -13.41 -5.46 25.55
C ARG A 78 -12.86 -6.59 24.70
N LEU A 79 -12.68 -6.36 23.39
CA LEU A 79 -12.00 -7.28 22.49
C LEU A 79 -10.57 -7.56 22.98
N ALA A 80 -9.79 -6.52 23.29
CA ALA A 80 -8.43 -6.70 23.77
C ALA A 80 -8.37 -7.49 25.09
N GLN A 81 -9.28 -7.20 26.03
CA GLN A 81 -9.43 -7.96 27.29
C GLN A 81 -9.79 -9.43 27.04
N LEU A 82 -10.71 -9.68 26.09
CA LEU A 82 -11.08 -11.03 25.71
C LEU A 82 -9.89 -11.79 25.13
N ILE A 83 -9.11 -11.16 24.24
CA ILE A 83 -7.93 -11.78 23.63
C ILE A 83 -6.90 -12.13 24.71
N ASP A 84 -6.57 -11.22 25.64
CA ASP A 84 -5.65 -11.50 26.75
C ASP A 84 -6.15 -12.66 27.62
N THR A 85 -7.43 -12.64 27.97
CA THR A 85 -8.06 -13.70 28.77
C THR A 85 -7.94 -15.04 28.07
N VAL A 86 -8.26 -15.10 26.77
CA VAL A 86 -8.19 -16.33 25.98
C VAL A 86 -6.75 -16.81 25.82
N MET A 87 -5.80 -15.91 25.55
CA MET A 87 -4.37 -16.23 25.46
C MET A 87 -3.83 -16.88 26.74
N ARG A 88 -4.31 -16.44 27.91
CA ARG A 88 -3.88 -16.96 29.21
C ARG A 88 -4.51 -18.30 29.60
N THR A 89 -5.65 -18.65 29.01
CA THR A 89 -6.50 -19.74 29.52
C THR A 89 -6.76 -20.87 28.52
N ARG A 90 -6.68 -20.60 27.21
CA ARG A 90 -6.99 -21.58 26.14
C ARG A 90 -5.72 -22.12 25.50
N LEU A 91 -5.82 -23.35 25.00
CA LEU A 91 -4.81 -24.01 24.18
C LEU A 91 -5.31 -24.15 22.74
N VAL A 92 -4.38 -24.04 21.79
CA VAL A 92 -4.62 -24.21 20.36
C VAL A 92 -4.01 -25.52 19.92
N LEU A 93 -4.76 -26.23 19.07
CA LEU A 93 -4.31 -27.45 18.43
C LEU A 93 -3.52 -27.07 17.16
N GLU A 94 -2.21 -27.27 17.19
CA GLU A 94 -1.32 -27.01 16.06
C GLU A 94 -0.95 -28.32 15.37
N GLU A 95 -1.05 -28.34 14.04
CA GLU A 95 -0.61 -29.46 13.22
C GLU A 95 0.87 -29.25 12.88
N VAL A 96 1.73 -30.07 13.47
CA VAL A 96 3.18 -30.04 13.27
C VAL A 96 3.57 -31.18 12.33
N VAL A 97 4.20 -30.84 11.21
CA VAL A 97 4.78 -31.81 10.28
C VAL A 97 6.09 -32.33 10.88
N ASP A 98 6.25 -33.66 10.95
CA ASP A 98 7.47 -34.26 11.48
C ASP A 98 8.67 -33.87 10.59
N PRO A 99 9.73 -33.24 11.13
CA PRO A 99 10.90 -32.82 10.34
C PRO A 99 11.66 -33.99 9.70
N SER A 100 11.41 -35.22 10.15
CA SER A 100 12.01 -36.44 9.57
C SER A 100 11.13 -37.12 8.51
N ASN A 101 9.83 -36.80 8.46
CA ASN A 101 8.89 -37.37 7.49
C ASN A 101 7.75 -36.39 7.19
N HIS A 102 7.87 -35.64 6.09
CA HIS A 102 6.90 -34.61 5.68
C HIS A 102 5.46 -35.10 5.45
N GLN A 103 5.25 -36.43 5.37
CA GLN A 103 3.91 -37.01 5.23
C GLN A 103 3.22 -37.31 6.56
N GLN A 104 3.94 -37.21 7.69
CA GLN A 104 3.40 -37.51 9.01
C GLN A 104 3.04 -36.22 9.77
N ARG A 105 1.75 -35.98 9.93
CA ARG A 105 1.17 -34.84 10.64
C ARG A 105 0.87 -35.21 12.09
N ASN A 106 1.57 -34.59 13.03
CA ASN A 106 1.34 -34.75 14.46
C ASN A 106 0.55 -33.55 14.99
N HIS A 107 -0.37 -33.79 15.92
CA HIS A 107 -1.12 -32.71 16.55
C HIS A 107 -0.50 -32.39 17.92
N VAL A 108 -0.13 -31.13 18.13
CA VAL A 108 0.48 -30.65 19.38
C VAL A 108 -0.36 -29.54 19.96
N TRP A 109 -0.63 -29.61 21.26
CA TRP A 109 -1.30 -28.54 22.00
C TRP A 109 -0.29 -27.50 22.43
N ARG A 110 -0.58 -26.22 22.16
CA ARG A 110 0.24 -25.09 22.62
C ARG A 110 -0.62 -23.95 23.18
N PRO A 111 -0.05 -23.03 23.96
CA PRO A 111 -0.74 -21.79 24.34
C PRO A 111 -1.20 -21.00 23.12
N ALA A 112 -2.34 -20.33 23.27
CA ALA A 112 -2.87 -19.40 22.28
C ALA A 112 -1.94 -18.20 22.10
N ARG A 113 -1.75 -17.75 20.86
CA ARG A 113 -0.92 -16.60 20.47
C ARG A 113 -1.75 -15.60 19.65
N PRO A 114 -1.28 -14.35 19.46
CA PRO A 114 -2.04 -13.33 18.73
C PRO A 114 -2.45 -13.77 17.30
N GLY A 115 -1.58 -14.49 16.57
CA GLY A 115 -1.86 -15.00 15.22
C GLY A 115 -2.96 -16.06 15.13
N ASP A 116 -3.48 -16.56 16.24
CA ASP A 116 -4.60 -17.51 16.27
C ASP A 116 -5.97 -16.82 16.23
N PHE A 117 -6.00 -15.49 16.39
CA PHE A 117 -7.21 -14.70 16.42
C PHE A 117 -7.53 -14.10 15.05
N LEU A 118 -8.77 -14.28 14.63
CA LEU A 118 -9.36 -13.63 13.47
C LEU A 118 -10.53 -12.77 13.93
N VAL A 119 -10.38 -11.45 13.80
CA VAL A 119 -11.38 -10.46 14.17
C VAL A 119 -12.11 -10.00 12.92
N LEU A 120 -13.43 -10.19 12.90
CA LEU A 120 -14.28 -9.98 11.74
C LEU A 120 -15.23 -8.81 11.96
N VAL A 121 -15.23 -7.87 11.01
CA VAL A 121 -16.19 -6.78 10.93
C VAL A 121 -17.07 -6.92 9.69
N LYS A 122 -18.35 -6.56 9.80
CA LYS A 122 -19.23 -6.48 8.62
C LYS A 122 -18.94 -5.25 7.76
N ARG A 123 -18.57 -4.13 8.39
CA ARG A 123 -18.29 -2.83 7.74
C ARG A 123 -16.98 -2.27 8.32
N ARG A 124 -16.22 -1.54 7.50
CA ARG A 124 -14.93 -0.94 7.89
C ARG A 124 -15.05 0.41 8.63
N GLN A 125 -16.24 0.99 8.70
CA GLN A 125 -16.48 2.34 9.24
C GLN A 125 -15.84 2.61 10.61
N TYR A 126 -15.83 1.62 11.51
CA TYR A 126 -15.31 1.74 12.88
C TYR A 126 -14.00 0.97 13.11
N LEU A 127 -13.33 0.60 12.03
CA LEU A 127 -12.09 -0.14 12.08
C LEU A 127 -10.98 0.64 12.84
N PRO A 128 -10.80 1.97 12.66
CA PRO A 128 -9.81 2.74 13.40
C PRO A 128 -10.00 2.71 14.92
N GLU A 129 -11.24 2.69 15.40
CA GLU A 129 -11.51 2.60 16.84
C GLU A 129 -11.12 1.24 17.43
N TYR A 130 -11.23 0.16 16.66
CA TYR A 130 -10.76 -1.17 17.07
C TYR A 130 -9.24 -1.26 17.04
N GLU A 131 -8.59 -0.73 16.00
CA GLU A 131 -7.13 -0.63 15.90
C GLU A 131 -6.53 0.15 17.07
N GLU A 132 -7.14 1.28 17.41
CA GLU A 132 -6.70 2.10 18.54
C GLU A 132 -6.81 1.36 19.87
N ALA A 133 -7.88 0.59 20.08
CA ALA A 133 -8.01 -0.21 21.29
C ALA A 133 -6.96 -1.33 21.38
N LEU A 134 -6.65 -2.01 20.27
CA LEU A 134 -5.60 -3.03 20.22
C LEU A 134 -4.22 -2.40 20.46
N ARG A 135 -3.95 -1.23 19.88
CA ARG A 135 -2.73 -0.44 20.09
C ARG A 135 -2.56 -0.06 21.56
N HIS A 136 -3.61 0.41 22.21
CA HIS A 136 -3.61 0.72 23.64
C HIS A 136 -3.34 -0.49 24.52
N ALA A 137 -3.78 -1.68 24.11
CA ALA A 137 -3.50 -2.94 24.80
C ALA A 137 -2.13 -3.54 24.47
N ASN A 138 -1.30 -2.86 23.66
CA ASN A 138 -0.03 -3.37 23.13
C ASN A 138 -0.15 -4.72 22.39
N LEU A 139 -1.30 -4.94 21.74
CA LEU A 139 -1.51 -6.10 20.88
C LEU A 139 -1.17 -5.72 19.44
N LEU A 140 -0.24 -6.46 18.83
CA LEU A 140 0.07 -6.26 17.42
C LEU A 140 -1.06 -6.81 16.56
N PHE A 141 -1.41 -6.10 15.50
CA PHE A 141 -2.46 -6.50 14.57
C PHE A 141 -2.02 -6.30 13.11
N GLU A 142 -2.77 -6.94 12.22
CA GLU A 142 -2.75 -6.86 10.76
C GLU A 142 -4.16 -6.46 10.33
N SER A 143 -4.29 -5.39 9.54
CA SER A 143 -5.57 -4.79 9.17
C SER A 143 -5.52 -4.29 7.72
N PRO A 144 -6.42 -4.73 6.84
CA PRO A 144 -6.55 -4.19 5.49
C PRO A 144 -7.38 -2.91 5.57
N ARG A 145 -6.80 -1.88 6.19
CA ARG A 145 -7.44 -0.57 6.29
C ARG A 145 -7.57 -0.04 4.86
N LEU A 146 -8.81 0.00 4.39
CA LEU A 146 -9.13 0.58 3.09
C LEU A 146 -9.19 2.09 3.28
N GLY A 147 -8.32 2.81 2.58
CA GLY A 147 -8.16 4.23 2.74
C GLY A 147 -7.35 4.69 3.95
N GLY A 148 -7.18 6.00 4.06
CA GLY A 148 -6.48 6.65 5.17
C GLY A 148 -5.00 6.94 4.94
N LEU A 149 -4.38 6.47 3.84
CA LEU A 149 -3.00 6.81 3.52
C LEU A 149 -2.79 8.33 3.49
N LEU A 150 -3.72 9.07 2.88
CA LEU A 150 -3.66 10.54 2.80
C LEU A 150 -3.97 11.26 4.12
N GLU A 151 -4.29 10.53 5.18
CA GLU A 151 -4.53 11.02 6.54
C GLU A 151 -3.36 10.72 7.49
N THR A 152 -2.39 9.88 7.08
CA THR A 152 -1.21 9.59 7.91
C THR A 152 -0.30 10.82 7.99
N LEU A 153 0.42 10.94 9.11
CA LEU A 153 1.25 12.13 9.38
C LEU A 153 2.36 12.27 8.34
N GLU A 154 3.03 11.16 8.04
CA GLU A 154 4.11 11.10 7.06
C GLU A 154 3.65 11.48 5.65
N VAL A 155 2.46 11.07 5.23
CA VAL A 155 1.93 11.42 3.91
C VAL A 155 1.38 12.85 3.86
N ASP A 156 0.74 13.32 4.93
CA ASP A 156 0.29 14.71 5.00
C ASP A 156 1.49 15.68 4.96
N ASP A 157 2.61 15.32 5.60
CA ASP A 157 3.87 16.04 5.45
C ASP A 157 4.37 16.01 4.00
N LEU A 158 4.37 14.87 3.32
CA LEU A 158 4.77 14.83 1.89
C LEU A 158 3.86 15.66 0.99
N ILE A 159 2.55 15.70 1.26
CA ILE A 159 1.61 16.58 0.54
C ILE A 159 1.96 18.05 0.82
N ALA A 160 2.33 18.41 2.06
CA ALA A 160 2.79 19.75 2.39
C ALA A 160 4.09 20.10 1.64
N LEU A 161 5.03 19.15 1.53
CA LEU A 161 6.26 19.32 0.73
C LEU A 161 5.93 19.61 -0.73
N LEU A 162 5.13 18.75 -1.37
CA LEU A 162 4.70 18.93 -2.76
C LEU A 162 3.97 20.27 -2.95
N THR A 163 3.20 20.72 -1.96
CA THR A 163 2.53 22.01 -1.97
C THR A 163 3.54 23.17 -1.97
N ILE A 164 4.61 23.10 -1.18
CA ILE A 164 5.69 24.11 -1.17
C ILE A 164 6.44 24.10 -2.50
N LEU A 165 6.77 22.91 -3.02
CA LEU A 165 7.48 22.77 -4.29
C LEU A 165 6.70 23.41 -5.45
N SER A 166 5.37 23.39 -5.39
CA SER A 166 4.50 24.09 -6.33
C SER A 166 4.28 25.57 -5.99
N ASN A 167 4.19 25.93 -4.70
CA ASN A 167 3.91 27.28 -4.23
C ASN A 167 4.68 27.58 -2.93
N PRO A 168 5.88 28.18 -3.02
CA PRO A 168 6.74 28.42 -1.86
C PRO A 168 6.16 29.46 -0.87
N ASN A 169 5.20 30.28 -1.31
CA ASN A 169 4.57 31.31 -0.47
C ASN A 169 3.51 30.75 0.50
N HIS A 170 3.35 29.43 0.58
CA HIS A 170 2.37 28.78 1.45
C HIS A 170 2.93 28.58 2.87
N ASP A 171 2.94 29.65 3.68
CA ASP A 171 3.58 29.68 5.01
C ASP A 171 3.19 28.51 5.93
N LEU A 172 1.92 28.08 5.94
CA LEU A 172 1.47 26.97 6.79
C LEU A 172 2.10 25.63 6.38
N ALA A 173 2.24 25.39 5.08
CA ALA A 173 2.82 24.14 4.56
C ALA A 173 4.34 24.16 4.81
N LEU A 174 4.97 25.31 4.60
CA LEU A 174 6.37 25.52 4.94
C LEU A 174 6.62 25.27 6.43
N ALA A 175 5.80 25.85 7.32
CA ALA A 175 5.93 25.62 8.76
C ALA A 175 5.79 24.14 9.14
N GLN A 176 4.85 23.42 8.52
CA GLN A 176 4.69 21.97 8.72
C GLN A 176 5.96 21.20 8.35
N ILE A 177 6.51 21.45 7.15
CA ILE A 177 7.73 20.79 6.68
C ILE A 177 8.96 21.13 7.50
N LEU A 178 9.12 22.38 7.90
CA LEU A 178 10.22 22.79 8.77
C LEU A 178 10.17 22.07 10.13
N ARG A 179 8.96 21.78 10.63
CA ARG A 179 8.74 21.09 11.91
C ARG A 179 8.77 19.56 11.79
N SER A 180 8.49 19.00 10.61
CA SER A 180 8.44 17.56 10.38
C SER A 180 9.81 16.89 10.56
N PRO A 181 9.87 15.55 10.68
CA PRO A 181 11.14 14.81 10.77
C PRO A 181 12.13 15.09 9.63
N LEU A 182 11.68 15.67 8.51
CA LEU A 182 12.54 16.00 7.38
C LEU A 182 13.62 17.05 7.73
N TYR A 183 13.25 18.08 8.50
CA TYR A 183 14.16 19.16 8.93
C TYR A 183 14.25 19.31 10.45
N GLY A 184 13.22 18.94 11.20
CA GLY A 184 13.25 18.84 12.66
C GLY A 184 13.51 20.16 13.39
N MET A 185 13.10 21.30 12.82
CA MET A 185 13.36 22.60 13.43
C MET A 185 12.69 22.70 14.81
N ASN A 186 13.44 23.23 15.77
CA ASN A 186 12.96 23.40 17.13
C ASN A 186 12.14 24.69 17.28
N GLU A 187 11.49 24.85 18.43
CA GLU A 187 10.61 25.99 18.71
C GLU A 187 11.35 27.33 18.61
N ALA A 188 12.60 27.42 19.08
CA ALA A 188 13.40 28.64 18.99
C ALA A 188 13.70 29.04 17.54
N GLN A 189 14.02 28.08 16.68
CA GLN A 189 14.23 28.32 15.25
C GLN A 189 12.94 28.76 14.54
N MET A 190 11.80 28.13 14.87
CA MET A 190 10.49 28.51 14.34
C MET A 190 10.08 29.92 14.79
N GLN A 191 10.31 30.25 16.06
CA GLN A 191 10.04 31.58 16.61
C GLN A 191 10.91 32.63 15.93
N MET A 192 12.20 32.36 15.73
CA MET A 192 13.10 33.26 15.01
C MET A 192 12.59 33.56 13.60
N LEU A 193 12.14 32.53 12.86
CA LEU A 193 11.59 32.70 11.51
C LEU A 193 10.32 33.57 11.52
N SER A 194 9.44 33.36 12.51
CA SER A 194 8.25 34.19 12.72
C SER A 194 8.59 35.65 13.06
N GLU A 195 9.58 35.87 13.93
CA GLU A 195 10.06 37.21 14.30
C GLU A 195 10.67 37.97 13.12
N LEU A 196 11.39 37.28 12.23
CA LEU A 196 11.96 37.89 11.02
C LEU A 196 10.87 38.45 10.10
N VAL A 197 9.76 37.74 9.94
CA VAL A 197 8.62 38.22 9.14
C VAL A 197 7.85 39.33 9.86
N GLN A 198 7.61 39.18 11.18
CA GLN A 198 6.86 40.17 11.97
C GLN A 198 7.64 41.48 12.21
N SER A 199 8.96 41.43 12.24
CA SER A 199 9.82 42.60 12.51
C SER A 199 9.85 43.62 11.37
N ASN A 200 9.05 43.44 10.31
CA ASN A 200 8.87 44.38 9.20
C ASN A 200 10.20 44.73 8.50
N ARG A 201 11.19 43.83 8.56
CA ARG A 201 12.53 43.94 7.96
C ARG A 201 12.54 43.79 6.43
N GLY A 202 11.36 43.81 5.80
CA GLY A 202 11.19 43.71 4.35
C GLY A 202 10.80 42.32 3.84
N TYR A 203 10.75 41.29 4.69
CA TYR A 203 10.30 39.95 4.33
C TYR A 203 8.77 39.85 4.40
N ARG A 204 8.14 39.37 3.33
CA ARG A 204 6.68 39.32 3.19
C ARG A 204 6.08 37.97 3.61
N ASN A 205 6.88 36.92 3.57
CA ASN A 205 6.46 35.55 3.89
C ASN A 205 7.64 34.76 4.47
N TRP A 206 7.37 33.55 4.94
CA TRP A 206 8.37 32.71 5.60
C TRP A 206 9.45 32.23 4.63
N TRP A 207 9.13 32.08 3.35
CA TRP A 207 10.08 31.69 2.31
C TRP A 207 11.17 32.74 2.07
N GLU A 208 10.79 34.03 1.98
CA GLU A 208 11.75 35.13 1.84
C GLU A 208 12.63 35.24 3.09
N ALA A 209 12.05 35.06 4.28
CA ALA A 209 12.83 35.04 5.53
C ALA A 209 13.79 33.85 5.59
N LEU A 210 13.38 32.66 5.13
CA LEU A 210 14.21 31.46 5.12
C LEU A 210 15.37 31.56 4.10
N SER A 211 15.15 32.21 2.95
CA SER A 211 16.12 32.26 1.85
C SER A 211 17.04 33.48 1.87
N HIS A 212 16.63 34.59 2.48
CA HIS A 212 17.36 35.87 2.41
C HIS A 212 17.77 36.44 3.77
N ALA A 213 17.27 35.92 4.89
CA ALA A 213 17.70 36.42 6.19
C ALA A 213 19.08 35.88 6.54
N ASN A 214 20.05 36.80 6.63
CA ASN A 214 21.43 36.48 7.03
C ASN A 214 21.77 36.99 8.44
N ASP A 215 20.96 37.90 8.99
CA ASP A 215 21.18 38.54 10.29
C ASP A 215 20.50 37.79 11.45
N HIS A 216 20.83 36.51 11.63
CA HIS A 216 20.37 35.71 12.78
C HIS A 216 21.26 34.48 13.06
N PRO A 217 21.19 33.89 14.28
CA PRO A 217 22.07 32.78 14.68
C PRO A 217 21.93 31.47 13.88
N TYR A 218 20.86 31.33 13.10
CA TYR A 218 20.51 30.10 12.37
C TYR A 218 20.61 30.27 10.85
N ALA A 219 21.27 31.33 10.36
CA ALA A 219 21.30 31.69 8.95
C ALA A 219 21.83 30.55 8.06
N ASP A 220 22.91 29.88 8.48
CA ASP A 220 23.49 28.76 7.70
C ASP A 220 22.53 27.57 7.58
N VAL A 221 21.79 27.26 8.64
CA VAL A 221 20.80 26.17 8.64
C VAL A 221 19.62 26.54 7.73
N PHE A 222 19.11 27.75 7.84
CA PHE A 222 17.96 28.21 7.04
C PHE A 222 18.33 28.25 5.55
N LEU A 223 19.53 28.75 5.24
CA LEU A 223 20.06 28.79 3.88
C LEU A 223 20.24 27.39 3.31
N GLY A 224 20.76 26.43 4.09
CA GLY A 224 20.89 25.04 3.66
C GLY A 224 19.55 24.40 3.29
N ILE A 225 18.52 24.62 4.13
CA ILE A 225 17.16 24.16 3.86
C ILE A 225 16.59 24.82 2.60
N ALA A 226 16.73 26.15 2.49
CA ALA A 226 16.24 26.89 1.33
C ALA A 226 16.92 26.42 0.03
N GLN A 227 18.22 26.15 0.04
CA GLN A 227 18.96 25.63 -1.11
C GLN A 227 18.46 24.26 -1.56
N GLN A 228 18.23 23.35 -0.61
CA GLN A 228 17.68 22.03 -0.92
C GLN A 228 16.28 22.12 -1.52
N LEU A 229 15.38 22.92 -0.90
CA LEU A 229 14.03 23.15 -1.43
C LEU A 229 14.06 23.80 -2.81
N MET A 230 14.95 24.78 -3.05
CA MET A 230 15.14 25.39 -4.37
C MET A 230 15.59 24.38 -5.43
N ALA A 231 16.49 23.46 -5.07
CA ALA A 231 16.92 22.40 -5.97
C ALA A 231 15.76 21.48 -6.36
N TRP A 232 14.94 21.06 -5.38
CA TRP A 232 13.75 20.24 -5.65
C TRP A 232 12.67 21.00 -6.42
N MET A 233 12.48 22.29 -6.17
CA MET A 233 11.58 23.14 -6.94
C MET A 233 11.98 23.25 -8.41
N GLU A 234 13.29 23.26 -8.69
CA GLU A 234 13.77 23.26 -10.07
C GLU A 234 13.47 21.93 -10.76
N LEU A 235 13.69 20.80 -10.07
CA LEU A 235 13.34 19.48 -10.58
C LEU A 235 11.83 19.31 -10.80
N ALA A 236 11.00 19.86 -9.91
CA ALA A 236 9.55 19.81 -10.00
C ALA A 236 8.97 20.47 -11.26
N LYS A 237 9.74 21.33 -11.96
CA LYS A 237 9.36 21.93 -13.23
C LYS A 237 9.52 20.98 -14.43
N HIS A 238 10.32 19.94 -14.28
CA HIS A 238 10.79 19.12 -15.39
C HIS A 238 10.52 17.62 -15.22
N LEU A 239 10.36 17.15 -13.98
CA LEU A 239 10.12 15.74 -13.68
C LEU A 239 8.63 15.44 -13.44
N PRO A 240 8.16 14.24 -13.81
CA PRO A 240 6.93 13.67 -13.28
C PRO A 240 6.95 13.58 -11.75
N VAL A 241 5.78 13.51 -11.13
CA VAL A 241 5.66 13.55 -9.67
C VAL A 241 6.31 12.34 -9.00
N HIS A 242 6.18 11.15 -9.58
CA HIS A 242 6.85 9.95 -9.09
C HIS A 242 8.37 10.15 -9.05
N ASP A 243 8.99 10.54 -10.17
CA ASP A 243 10.45 10.70 -10.28
C ASP A 243 10.95 11.84 -9.38
N LEU A 244 10.16 12.91 -9.23
CA LEU A 244 10.42 13.95 -8.26
C LEU A 244 10.43 13.40 -6.84
N LEU A 245 9.39 12.64 -6.45
CA LEU A 245 9.30 12.03 -5.13
C LEU A 245 10.44 11.05 -4.88
N ASP A 246 10.78 10.19 -5.83
CA ASP A 246 11.90 9.26 -5.71
C ASP A 246 13.23 10.00 -5.47
N HIS A 247 13.48 11.07 -6.22
CA HIS A 247 14.66 11.91 -6.00
C HIS A 247 14.64 12.60 -4.62
N VAL A 248 13.48 13.07 -4.17
CA VAL A 248 13.31 13.69 -2.84
C VAL A 248 13.51 12.64 -1.74
N TYR A 249 13.04 11.41 -1.92
CA TYR A 249 13.24 10.31 -0.97
C TYR A 249 14.71 9.97 -0.80
N TYR A 250 15.45 9.88 -1.92
CA TYR A 250 16.87 9.62 -1.92
C TYR A 250 17.69 10.79 -1.36
N SER A 251 17.54 11.99 -1.93
CA SER A 251 18.34 13.16 -1.55
C SER A 251 17.97 13.75 -0.18
N GLY A 252 16.73 13.54 0.27
CA GLY A 252 16.23 13.99 1.56
C GLY A 252 16.39 12.96 2.68
N ASP A 253 16.77 11.72 2.34
CA ASP A 253 16.82 10.55 3.22
C ASP A 253 15.54 10.36 4.05
N ILE A 254 14.39 10.47 3.37
CA ILE A 254 13.07 10.52 4.00
C ILE A 254 12.84 9.27 4.85
N ARG A 255 13.09 8.09 4.29
CA ARG A 255 12.85 6.81 4.98
C ARG A 255 13.61 6.74 6.31
N CYS A 256 14.90 7.06 6.32
CA CYS A 256 15.72 7.00 7.54
C CYS A 256 15.30 8.06 8.56
N LYS A 257 15.01 9.29 8.12
CA LYS A 257 14.60 10.37 9.03
C LYS A 257 13.30 10.05 9.74
N TYR A 258 12.26 9.63 9.02
CA TYR A 258 11.00 9.25 9.63
C TYR A 258 11.13 8.01 10.52
N ALA A 259 11.88 6.98 10.08
CA ALA A 259 12.14 5.78 10.87
C ALA A 259 12.91 6.07 12.19
N SER A 260 13.76 7.09 12.21
CA SER A 260 14.56 7.46 13.38
C SER A 260 13.74 8.12 14.50
N VAL A 261 12.65 8.81 14.15
CA VAL A 261 11.82 9.56 15.11
C VAL A 261 10.63 8.74 15.59
N CYS A 262 10.13 7.80 14.79
CA CYS A 262 8.97 7.00 15.17
C CYS A 262 9.33 5.89 16.19
N GLN A 263 8.30 5.46 16.93
CA GLN A 263 8.45 4.39 17.92
C GLN A 263 8.78 3.07 17.20
N PRO A 264 9.57 2.16 17.81
CA PRO A 264 9.95 0.91 17.16
C PRO A 264 8.79 0.08 16.61
N ARG A 265 7.61 0.15 17.24
CA ARG A 265 6.40 -0.58 16.82
C ARG A 265 5.73 -0.02 15.57
N ASP A 266 5.93 1.27 15.26
CA ASP A 266 5.27 1.97 14.17
C ASP A 266 6.18 2.12 12.93
N ARG A 267 7.48 1.81 13.07
CA ARG A 267 8.50 1.96 12.01
C ARG A 267 8.12 1.28 10.72
N ASP A 268 7.73 0.02 10.79
CA ASP A 268 7.42 -0.77 9.60
C ASP A 268 6.20 -0.20 8.87
N GLN A 269 5.18 0.23 9.61
CA GLN A 269 3.99 0.85 9.02
C GLN A 269 4.30 2.21 8.40
N VAL A 270 5.09 3.06 9.07
CA VAL A 270 5.48 4.37 8.52
C VAL A 270 6.29 4.20 7.23
N LEU A 271 7.22 3.24 7.19
CA LEU A 271 7.98 2.93 5.98
C LEU A 271 7.09 2.39 4.87
N ALA A 272 6.15 1.50 5.20
CA ALA A 272 5.17 0.99 4.25
C ALA A 272 4.29 2.11 3.68
N ASN A 273 3.80 3.02 4.52
CA ASN A 273 3.00 4.18 4.09
C ASN A 273 3.79 5.12 3.16
N LEU A 274 5.07 5.36 3.47
CA LEU A 274 5.96 6.13 2.59
C LEU A 274 6.13 5.44 1.22
N ASP A 275 6.29 4.11 1.20
CA ASP A 275 6.42 3.34 -0.04
C ASP A 275 5.10 3.33 -0.83
N ALA A 276 3.97 3.13 -0.16
CA ALA A 276 2.64 3.17 -0.78
C ALA A 276 2.30 4.54 -1.35
N PHE A 277 2.76 5.65 -0.74
CA PHE A 277 2.57 6.98 -1.33
C PHE A 277 3.41 7.20 -2.59
N LEU A 278 4.62 6.63 -2.65
CA LEU A 278 5.44 6.65 -3.86
C LEU A 278 4.78 5.83 -4.97
N GLU A 279 4.27 4.64 -4.62
CA GLU A 279 3.54 3.78 -5.55
C GLU A 279 2.24 4.42 -6.03
N LEU A 280 1.50 5.10 -5.15
CA LEU A 280 0.32 5.88 -5.51
C LEU A 280 0.65 6.92 -6.58
N ALA A 281 1.81 7.59 -6.49
CA ALA A 281 2.25 8.55 -7.50
C ALA A 281 2.52 7.90 -8.87
N LEU A 282 2.88 6.61 -8.90
CA LEU A 282 3.05 5.81 -10.11
C LEU A 282 1.70 5.31 -10.66
N ASN A 283 0.81 4.81 -9.80
CA ASN A 283 -0.47 4.24 -10.19
C ASN A 283 -1.45 5.29 -10.72
N LEU A 284 -1.38 6.53 -10.21
CA LEU A 284 -2.21 7.63 -10.71
C LEU A 284 -1.83 8.04 -12.13
N ASP A 285 -2.73 7.76 -13.08
CA ASP A 285 -2.58 8.02 -14.52
C ASP A 285 -1.26 7.43 -15.12
N GLY A 286 -0.76 6.33 -14.52
CA GLY A 286 0.46 5.62 -14.95
C GLY A 286 1.75 6.44 -14.84
N GLY A 287 1.83 7.34 -13.86
CA GLY A 287 3.02 8.16 -13.59
C GLY A 287 3.22 9.32 -14.56
N ARG A 288 2.37 9.46 -15.60
CA ARG A 288 2.50 10.47 -16.66
C ARG A 288 1.78 11.77 -16.33
N TYR A 289 1.90 12.24 -15.10
CA TYR A 289 1.32 13.52 -14.71
C TYR A 289 2.13 14.69 -15.30
N PRO A 290 1.54 15.58 -16.14
CA PRO A 290 2.28 16.68 -16.73
C PRO A 290 2.50 17.86 -15.76
N SER A 291 1.85 17.88 -14.58
CA SER A 291 2.04 18.97 -13.60
C SER A 291 1.77 18.55 -12.16
N LEU A 292 2.68 18.94 -11.27
CA LEU A 292 2.57 18.77 -9.81
C LEU A 292 1.25 19.32 -9.24
N GLY A 293 0.79 20.47 -9.73
CA GLY A 293 -0.45 21.09 -9.25
C GLY A 293 -1.72 20.26 -9.51
N ARG A 294 -1.79 19.56 -10.65
CA ARG A 294 -2.95 18.70 -10.96
C ARG A 294 -2.92 17.43 -10.10
N PHE A 295 -1.74 16.87 -9.80
CA PHE A 295 -1.59 15.75 -8.86
C PHE A 295 -2.09 16.13 -7.45
N ILE A 296 -1.66 17.27 -6.91
CA ILE A 296 -2.14 17.79 -5.62
C ILE A 296 -3.67 17.99 -5.62
N THR A 297 -4.24 18.42 -6.75
CA THR A 297 -5.70 18.59 -6.88
C THR A 297 -6.42 17.25 -6.82
N GLN A 298 -5.88 16.21 -7.45
CA GLN A 298 -6.44 14.85 -7.41
C GLN A 298 -6.35 14.26 -5.99
N LEU A 299 -5.22 14.41 -5.29
CA LEU A 299 -5.11 14.02 -3.89
C LEU A 299 -6.14 14.73 -3.00
N LYS A 300 -6.38 16.02 -3.22
CA LYS A 300 -7.41 16.78 -2.50
C LYS A 300 -8.83 16.32 -2.85
N GLN A 301 -9.06 15.84 -4.06
CA GLN A 301 -10.35 15.28 -4.47
C GLN A 301 -10.59 13.93 -3.78
N MET A 302 -9.57 13.07 -3.74
CA MET A 302 -9.61 11.79 -3.00
C MET A 302 -9.85 12.01 -1.51
N ARG A 303 -9.14 12.95 -0.87
CA ARG A 303 -9.38 13.34 0.53
C ARG A 303 -10.79 13.86 0.82
N ARG A 304 -11.54 14.29 -0.19
CA ARG A 304 -12.92 14.78 -0.05
C ARG A 304 -13.98 13.74 -0.43
N GLY A 305 -13.57 12.64 -1.06
CA GLY A 305 -14.44 11.52 -1.41
C GLY A 305 -14.84 10.69 -0.19
N ASP A 306 -15.60 9.62 -0.42
CA ASP A 306 -15.88 8.64 0.63
C ASP A 306 -14.57 7.95 1.06
N GLN A 307 -14.47 7.49 2.30
CA GLN A 307 -13.25 6.82 2.82
C GLN A 307 -12.83 5.62 1.96
N ASP A 308 -13.80 4.94 1.34
CA ASP A 308 -13.58 3.83 0.41
C ASP A 308 -12.93 4.25 -0.93
N GLU A 309 -12.87 5.56 -1.24
CA GLU A 309 -12.20 6.13 -2.42
C GLU A 309 -10.78 6.64 -2.12
N THR A 310 -10.38 6.66 -0.84
CA THR A 310 -9.01 7.05 -0.47
C THR A 310 -8.05 5.87 -0.64
N PRO A 311 -6.81 6.11 -1.10
CA PRO A 311 -5.80 5.06 -1.21
C PRO A 311 -5.48 4.41 0.15
N ASP A 312 -5.25 3.11 0.12
CA ASP A 312 -4.95 2.27 1.28
C ASP A 312 -3.57 2.58 1.85
N GLU A 313 -3.44 2.41 3.17
CA GLU A 313 -2.13 2.44 3.84
C GLU A 313 -1.22 1.33 3.29
N GLY A 314 0.10 1.52 3.40
CA GLY A 314 1.04 0.57 2.81
C GLY A 314 1.09 -0.77 3.53
N GLU A 315 1.25 -1.82 2.74
CA GLU A 315 1.46 -3.19 3.20
C GLU A 315 2.86 -3.37 3.81
N MET A 316 2.96 -4.00 4.99
CA MET A 316 4.24 -4.18 5.67
C MET A 316 5.10 -5.25 4.95
N ARG A 317 6.41 -5.01 4.82
CA ARG A 317 7.34 -5.97 4.19
C ARG A 317 7.26 -7.36 4.87
N GLY A 318 6.83 -8.37 4.11
CA GLY A 318 6.53 -9.73 4.57
C GLY A 318 5.10 -10.20 4.21
N GLU A 319 4.28 -9.30 3.66
CA GLU A 319 2.98 -9.57 3.07
C GLU A 319 3.17 -10.07 1.62
N VAL A 320 2.76 -11.32 1.35
CA VAL A 320 2.60 -11.83 -0.02
C VAL A 320 1.14 -11.57 -0.40
N PRO A 321 0.85 -11.00 -1.59
CA PRO A 321 -0.51 -10.78 -2.05
C PRO A 321 -1.32 -12.08 -2.04
N LEU A 322 -2.51 -12.05 -1.45
CA LEU A 322 -3.52 -13.11 -1.58
C LEU A 322 -4.36 -12.85 -2.84
N ASP A 323 -3.70 -12.79 -3.99
CA ASP A 323 -4.41 -12.78 -5.28
C ASP A 323 -4.44 -14.21 -5.83
N ASP A 324 -5.63 -14.78 -5.80
CA ASP A 324 -6.03 -16.08 -6.32
C ASP A 324 -6.13 -16.04 -7.84
N GLU A 325 -5.12 -16.56 -8.55
CA GLU A 325 -5.35 -17.29 -9.81
C GLU A 325 -4.48 -18.54 -9.82
N GLY A 326 -5.15 -19.70 -9.84
CA GLY A 326 -4.52 -20.98 -10.01
C GLY A 326 -3.86 -21.08 -11.38
N ASP A 327 -2.54 -21.02 -11.39
CA ASP A 327 -1.70 -21.73 -12.33
C ASP A 327 -0.70 -22.55 -11.51
N ASP A 328 -0.50 -23.80 -11.92
CA ASP A 328 0.44 -24.74 -11.32
C ASP A 328 1.84 -24.11 -11.25
N VAL A 329 2.19 -23.52 -10.10
CA VAL A 329 3.54 -23.04 -9.81
C VAL A 329 4.36 -24.27 -9.44
N ASP A 330 5.33 -24.56 -10.29
CA ASP A 330 6.38 -25.56 -10.11
C ASP A 330 6.95 -25.48 -8.69
N GLU A 331 7.02 -26.62 -7.98
CA GLU A 331 7.55 -26.76 -6.61
C GLU A 331 9.08 -26.54 -6.57
N GLY A 332 9.52 -25.36 -6.99
CA GLY A 332 10.92 -24.96 -7.06
C GLY A 332 11.19 -23.69 -6.26
N ASP A 333 11.56 -23.88 -5.00
CA ASP A 333 12.48 -23.02 -4.25
C ASP A 333 12.08 -21.54 -4.10
N PHE A 334 10.98 -21.29 -3.38
CA PHE A 334 10.80 -20.05 -2.62
C PHE A 334 10.91 -20.39 -1.14
N ASP A 335 12.11 -20.22 -0.57
CA ASP A 335 12.27 -20.10 0.88
C ASP A 335 11.45 -18.89 1.34
N LEU A 336 10.18 -19.13 1.71
CA LEU A 336 9.39 -18.20 2.51
C LEU A 336 10.22 -17.84 3.74
N ASP A 337 10.73 -16.61 3.79
CA ASP A 337 11.54 -16.10 4.90
C ASP A 337 10.90 -16.52 6.22
N THR A 338 11.53 -17.42 6.97
CA THR A 338 11.02 -17.94 8.26
C THR A 338 10.69 -16.80 9.25
N HIS A 339 11.34 -15.65 9.07
CA HIS A 339 11.04 -14.41 9.78
C HIS A 339 9.63 -13.84 9.48
N SER A 340 9.17 -13.85 8.23
CA SER A 340 7.85 -13.32 7.83
C SER A 340 6.70 -14.11 8.47
N ILE A 341 6.79 -15.44 8.47
CA ILE A 341 5.82 -16.34 9.11
C ILE A 341 5.82 -16.14 10.63
N ALA A 342 7.00 -16.01 11.25
CA ALA A 342 7.12 -15.77 12.68
C ALA A 342 6.51 -14.42 13.09
N HIS A 343 6.68 -13.37 12.29
CA HIS A 343 6.06 -12.07 12.52
C HIS A 343 4.54 -12.12 12.38
N ARG A 344 4.01 -12.84 11.38
CA ARG A 344 2.56 -12.99 11.19
C ARG A 344 1.89 -13.76 12.34
N GLN A 345 2.58 -14.76 12.90
CA GLN A 345 2.10 -15.51 14.07
C GLN A 345 1.97 -14.66 15.35
N GLN A 346 2.58 -13.47 15.39
CA GLN A 346 2.52 -12.53 16.50
C GLN A 346 1.48 -11.41 16.33
N ARG A 347 0.70 -11.42 15.24
CA ARG A 347 -0.27 -10.35 14.93
C ARG A 347 -1.70 -10.90 14.87
N ILE A 348 -2.65 -10.18 15.48
CA ILE A 348 -4.08 -10.43 15.33
C ILE A 348 -4.53 -10.00 13.95
N ARG A 349 -5.29 -10.82 13.23
CA ARG A 349 -5.83 -10.42 11.92
C ARG A 349 -7.20 -9.80 12.07
N LEU A 350 -7.32 -8.51 11.78
CA LEU A 350 -8.57 -7.74 11.75
C LEU A 350 -8.98 -7.56 10.29
N MET A 351 -10.14 -8.06 9.88
CA MET A 351 -10.56 -7.94 8.47
C MET A 351 -12.08 -7.96 8.29
N THR A 352 -12.52 -7.71 7.06
CA THR A 352 -13.93 -7.86 6.71
C THR A 352 -14.31 -9.32 6.54
N ILE A 353 -15.59 -9.64 6.77
CA ILE A 353 -16.11 -11.01 6.56
C ILE A 353 -15.94 -11.49 5.11
N HIS A 354 -16.03 -10.58 4.13
CA HIS A 354 -15.80 -10.91 2.73
C HIS A 354 -14.34 -11.30 2.49
N GLY A 355 -13.39 -10.55 3.05
CA GLY A 355 -11.95 -10.86 2.97
C GLY A 355 -11.55 -12.13 3.73
N ALA A 356 -12.38 -12.61 4.67
CA ALA A 356 -12.14 -13.85 5.40
C ALA A 356 -12.60 -15.11 4.66
N LYS A 357 -13.18 -15.00 3.46
CA LYS A 357 -13.66 -16.15 2.70
C LYS A 357 -12.50 -17.10 2.38
N GLY A 358 -12.67 -18.38 2.69
CA GLY A 358 -11.62 -19.40 2.50
C GLY A 358 -10.60 -19.49 3.65
N LEU A 359 -10.53 -18.49 4.53
CA LEU A 359 -9.67 -18.52 5.71
C LEU A 359 -10.34 -19.27 6.87
N GLU A 360 -9.53 -19.73 7.81
CA GLU A 360 -9.97 -20.35 9.05
C GLU A 360 -8.99 -20.03 10.18
N ALA A 361 -9.50 -19.89 11.40
CA ALA A 361 -8.69 -19.58 12.57
C ALA A 361 -9.17 -20.38 13.81
N PRO A 362 -8.26 -20.70 14.75
CA PRO A 362 -8.63 -21.27 16.05
C PRO A 362 -9.74 -20.47 16.74
N PHE A 363 -9.58 -19.14 16.78
CA PHE A 363 -10.49 -18.24 17.46
C PHE A 363 -11.00 -17.15 16.52
N VAL A 364 -12.32 -16.97 16.48
CA VAL A 364 -12.97 -15.94 15.67
C VAL A 364 -13.81 -15.03 16.57
N ILE A 365 -13.67 -13.73 16.38
CA ILE A 365 -14.44 -12.72 17.11
C ILE A 365 -15.15 -11.83 16.10
N ILE A 366 -16.48 -11.75 16.17
CA ILE A 366 -17.30 -10.93 15.27
C ILE A 366 -17.75 -9.68 16.03
N LEU A 367 -17.39 -8.50 15.52
CA LEU A 367 -17.69 -7.21 16.15
C LEU A 367 -18.93 -6.54 15.55
N ASP A 368 -19.50 -5.59 16.30
CA ASP A 368 -20.69 -4.80 15.96
C ASP A 368 -21.89 -5.63 15.47
N CYS A 369 -22.10 -6.82 16.04
CA CYS A 369 -23.15 -7.76 15.65
C CYS A 369 -24.56 -7.21 15.82
N ASN A 370 -24.75 -6.14 16.61
CA ASN A 370 -26.05 -5.51 16.84
C ASN A 370 -26.41 -4.50 15.74
N HIS A 371 -25.46 -4.04 14.91
CA HIS A 371 -25.73 -3.09 13.81
C HIS A 371 -25.71 -3.75 12.42
N THR A 372 -26.00 -5.05 12.36
CA THR A 372 -25.93 -5.84 11.11
C THR A 372 -27.27 -5.95 10.37
N ALA A 373 -28.37 -5.54 10.99
CA ALA A 373 -29.69 -5.53 10.38
C ALA A 373 -29.71 -4.67 9.09
N ILE A 374 -30.49 -5.09 8.11
CA ILE A 374 -30.61 -4.38 6.84
C ILE A 374 -31.36 -3.07 7.06
N THR A 375 -30.70 -1.97 6.74
CA THR A 375 -31.30 -0.63 6.80
C THR A 375 -31.72 -0.22 5.41
N ASN A 376 -33.02 0.00 5.19
CA ASN A 376 -33.50 0.57 3.93
C ASN A 376 -33.16 2.07 3.91
N PRO A 377 -32.27 2.54 3.01
CA PRO A 377 -31.84 3.94 2.96
C PRO A 377 -32.98 4.92 2.65
N GLY A 378 -34.14 4.43 2.21
CA GLY A 378 -35.30 5.25 1.88
C GLY A 378 -35.11 6.09 0.62
N ARG A 379 -34.01 5.87 -0.10
CA ARG A 379 -33.72 6.38 -1.43
C ARG A 379 -32.71 5.44 -2.08
N GLY A 380 -32.79 5.26 -3.39
CA GLY A 380 -31.90 4.36 -4.10
C GLY A 380 -32.29 4.15 -5.55
N VAL A 381 -31.66 3.16 -6.17
CA VAL A 381 -31.98 2.68 -7.51
C VAL A 381 -32.57 1.29 -7.34
N LEU A 382 -33.75 1.06 -7.92
CA LEU A 382 -34.33 -0.27 -8.10
C LEU A 382 -33.89 -0.79 -9.46
N LEU A 383 -33.23 -1.94 -9.46
CA LEU A 383 -32.72 -2.59 -10.65
C LEU A 383 -33.20 -4.04 -10.66
N ASP A 384 -34.10 -4.36 -11.58
CA ASP A 384 -34.44 -5.74 -11.90
C ASP A 384 -33.72 -6.12 -13.20
N TRP A 385 -32.64 -6.89 -13.05
CA TRP A 385 -31.83 -7.36 -14.17
C TRP A 385 -31.37 -8.79 -13.92
N ASP A 386 -31.91 -9.70 -14.71
CA ASP A 386 -31.41 -11.07 -14.81
C ASP A 386 -30.11 -11.07 -15.64
N PRO A 387 -29.02 -11.68 -15.16
CA PRO A 387 -27.76 -11.79 -15.90
C PRO A 387 -27.89 -12.44 -17.29
N ASP A 388 -28.90 -13.27 -17.51
CA ASP A 388 -29.15 -13.93 -18.81
C ASP A 388 -29.84 -13.00 -19.84
N HIS A 389 -30.28 -11.81 -19.44
CA HIS A 389 -30.90 -10.81 -20.31
C HIS A 389 -29.92 -9.72 -20.75
N GLU A 390 -30.01 -9.29 -22.02
CA GLU A 390 -29.18 -8.21 -22.59
C GLU A 390 -29.42 -6.82 -21.95
N ALA A 391 -30.54 -6.63 -21.25
CA ALA A 391 -30.91 -5.35 -20.63
C ALA A 391 -31.79 -5.55 -19.38
N PRO A 392 -31.82 -4.59 -18.44
CA PRO A 392 -32.68 -4.65 -17.26
C PRO A 392 -34.16 -4.55 -17.63
N ASN A 393 -34.99 -5.37 -16.97
CA ASN A 393 -36.45 -5.30 -17.07
C ASN A 393 -37.01 -4.07 -16.34
N HIS A 394 -36.33 -3.63 -15.29
CA HIS A 394 -36.67 -2.42 -14.56
C HIS A 394 -35.42 -1.65 -14.15
N LEU A 395 -35.45 -0.33 -14.36
CA LEU A 395 -34.50 0.61 -13.79
C LEU A 395 -35.27 1.84 -13.34
N SER A 396 -35.29 2.13 -12.04
CA SER A 396 -35.84 3.40 -11.56
C SER A 396 -35.19 3.90 -10.28
N MET A 397 -35.08 5.22 -10.17
CA MET A 397 -34.72 5.86 -8.91
C MET A 397 -35.95 6.00 -8.02
N PHE A 398 -35.75 5.87 -6.71
CA PHE A 398 -36.81 6.07 -5.72
C PHE A 398 -36.35 6.89 -4.53
N THR A 399 -37.33 7.48 -3.86
CA THR A 399 -37.28 8.04 -2.52
C THR A 399 -38.49 7.51 -1.74
N LYS A 400 -38.52 7.66 -0.41
CA LYS A 400 -39.68 7.30 0.41
C LYS A 400 -41.00 7.89 -0.09
N LEU A 401 -40.95 9.09 -0.70
CA LEU A 401 -42.13 9.81 -1.18
C LEU A 401 -42.56 9.37 -2.58
N SER A 402 -41.65 8.81 -3.39
CA SER A 402 -41.92 8.42 -4.78
C SER A 402 -42.15 6.92 -4.94
N LEU A 403 -42.29 6.19 -3.84
CA LEU A 403 -42.46 4.74 -3.82
C LEU A 403 -43.94 4.43 -4.06
N SER A 404 -44.27 4.09 -5.32
CA SER A 404 -45.62 3.68 -5.71
C SER A 404 -45.86 2.21 -5.41
N LYS A 405 -47.13 1.81 -5.26
CA LYS A 405 -47.55 0.42 -5.05
C LYS A 405 -46.94 -0.58 -6.05
N ALA A 406 -46.79 -0.19 -7.32
CA ALA A 406 -46.18 -1.02 -8.36
C ALA A 406 -44.67 -1.30 -8.18
N ARG A 407 -44.00 -0.59 -7.26
CA ARG A 407 -42.58 -0.75 -6.92
C ARG A 407 -42.38 -1.38 -5.53
N GLU A 408 -43.46 -1.58 -4.77
CA GLU A 408 -43.38 -2.22 -3.45
C GLU A 408 -42.94 -3.68 -3.56
N GLU A 409 -43.38 -4.38 -4.62
CA GLU A 409 -42.98 -5.76 -4.92
C GLU A 409 -41.47 -5.87 -5.15
N LEU A 410 -40.91 -5.02 -6.02
CA LEU A 410 -39.46 -4.96 -6.30
C LEU A 410 -38.63 -4.65 -5.05
N VAL A 411 -39.11 -3.73 -4.19
CA VAL A 411 -38.43 -3.40 -2.92
C VAL A 411 -38.43 -4.59 -1.96
N GLU A 412 -39.53 -5.34 -1.90
CA GLU A 412 -39.59 -6.52 -1.03
C GLU A 412 -38.72 -7.64 -1.59
N GLU A 413 -38.66 -7.83 -2.91
CA GLU A 413 -37.74 -8.78 -3.56
C GLU A 413 -36.26 -8.43 -3.28
N GLU A 414 -35.83 -7.19 -3.49
CA GLU A 414 -34.47 -6.73 -3.15
C GLU A 414 -34.16 -6.95 -1.67
N LYS A 415 -35.14 -6.71 -0.79
CA LYS A 415 -35.00 -6.93 0.64
C LYS A 415 -34.82 -8.41 0.97
N GLN A 416 -35.54 -9.32 0.30
CA GLN A 416 -35.34 -10.77 0.48
C GLN A 416 -33.96 -11.22 -0.01
N ILE A 417 -33.49 -10.70 -1.15
CA ILE A 417 -32.13 -10.95 -1.66
C ILE A 417 -31.09 -10.47 -0.65
N ALA A 418 -31.21 -9.23 -0.17
CA ALA A 418 -30.32 -8.66 0.83
C ALA A 418 -30.37 -9.44 2.15
N LEU A 419 -31.54 -9.95 2.55
CA LEU A 419 -31.69 -10.83 3.72
C LEU A 419 -30.91 -12.13 3.53
N HIS A 420 -31.06 -12.81 2.39
CA HIS A 420 -30.30 -14.01 2.07
C HIS A 420 -28.79 -13.76 2.08
N GLU A 421 -28.33 -12.64 1.50
CA GLU A 421 -26.92 -12.29 1.51
C GLU A 421 -26.41 -12.00 2.93
N ASN A 422 -27.20 -11.31 3.74
CA ASN A 422 -26.87 -11.09 5.16
C ASN A 422 -26.78 -12.41 5.95
N TRP A 423 -27.56 -13.43 5.59
CA TRP A 423 -27.47 -14.77 6.16
C TRP A 423 -26.22 -15.53 5.70
N ASN A 424 -25.90 -15.44 4.41
CA ASN A 424 -24.68 -16.03 3.84
C ASN A 424 -23.44 -15.45 4.55
N LEU A 425 -23.41 -14.14 4.76
CA LEU A 425 -22.30 -13.49 5.48
C LEU A 425 -22.19 -13.94 6.93
N LEU A 426 -23.31 -14.07 7.65
CA LEU A 426 -23.28 -14.63 9.00
C LEU A 426 -22.77 -16.07 8.98
N TYR A 427 -23.26 -16.90 8.05
CA TYR A 427 -22.80 -18.27 7.90
C TYR A 427 -21.30 -18.37 7.62
N VAL A 428 -20.78 -17.53 6.70
CA VAL A 428 -19.35 -17.44 6.42
C VAL A 428 -18.59 -17.08 7.69
N ALA A 429 -18.99 -16.03 8.40
CA ALA A 429 -18.32 -15.58 9.62
C ALA A 429 -18.28 -16.66 10.72
N LEU A 430 -19.41 -17.35 10.95
CA LEU A 430 -19.51 -18.42 11.96
C LEU A 430 -18.65 -19.64 11.59
N THR A 431 -18.53 -19.96 10.31
CA THR A 431 -17.78 -21.13 9.83
C THR A 431 -16.27 -20.90 9.70
N ARG A 432 -15.78 -19.68 9.96
CA ARG A 432 -14.33 -19.43 10.02
C ARG A 432 -13.68 -19.99 11.30
N ALA A 433 -14.48 -20.26 12.34
CA ALA A 433 -14.00 -20.65 13.66
C ALA A 433 -13.76 -22.16 13.77
N LYS A 434 -12.58 -22.56 14.25
CA LYS A 434 -12.27 -23.97 14.55
C LYS A 434 -12.60 -24.36 15.99
N GLN A 435 -12.19 -23.54 16.97
CA GLN A 435 -12.26 -23.90 18.39
C GLN A 435 -13.12 -22.94 19.20
N GLY A 436 -13.05 -21.63 18.96
CA GLY A 436 -13.79 -20.64 19.75
C GLY A 436 -14.40 -19.53 18.89
N LEU A 437 -15.63 -19.14 19.24
CA LEU A 437 -16.37 -18.07 18.59
C LEU A 437 -16.94 -17.08 19.61
N TRP A 438 -16.72 -15.79 19.40
CA TRP A 438 -17.31 -14.73 20.21
C TRP A 438 -18.06 -13.70 19.36
N LEU A 439 -19.25 -13.31 19.81
CA LEU A 439 -20.03 -12.22 19.21
C LEU A 439 -20.06 -11.02 20.15
N SER A 440 -19.65 -9.86 19.64
CA SER A 440 -19.70 -8.58 20.35
C SER A 440 -20.63 -7.61 19.64
N GLY A 441 -21.16 -6.63 20.38
CA GLY A 441 -21.92 -5.54 19.79
C GLY A 441 -22.15 -4.39 20.77
N VAL A 442 -22.56 -3.26 20.22
CA VAL A 442 -22.91 -2.06 20.98
C VAL A 442 -24.41 -1.76 20.87
N GLU A 443 -24.99 -1.15 21.90
CA GLU A 443 -26.40 -0.77 21.91
C GLU A 443 -26.72 0.30 20.85
N SER A 444 -27.91 0.21 20.25
CA SER A 444 -28.40 1.17 19.27
C SER A 444 -29.20 2.28 19.92
N ALA A 445 -28.82 3.53 19.67
CA ALA A 445 -29.56 4.71 20.11
C ALA A 445 -31.03 4.71 19.64
N ARG A 446 -31.32 4.16 18.46
CA ARG A 446 -32.69 4.06 17.91
C ARG A 446 -33.59 3.12 18.69
N HIS A 447 -33.01 2.14 19.39
CA HIS A 447 -33.74 1.10 20.12
C HIS A 447 -33.51 1.20 21.64
N ARG A 448 -33.19 2.39 22.16
CA ARG A 448 -32.94 2.63 23.60
C ARG A 448 -34.08 2.12 24.51
N GLN A 449 -35.34 2.22 24.06
CA GLN A 449 -36.51 1.72 24.81
C GLN A 449 -36.59 0.19 24.91
N GLN A 450 -35.89 -0.53 24.03
CA GLN A 450 -35.82 -2.00 23.98
C GLN A 450 -34.47 -2.51 24.50
N GLY A 451 -33.82 -1.75 25.39
CA GLY A 451 -32.48 -2.09 25.90
C GLY A 451 -31.39 -2.00 24.83
N GLY A 452 -31.58 -1.20 23.78
CA GLY A 452 -30.59 -0.98 22.73
C GLY A 452 -30.44 -2.13 21.73
N LEU A 453 -31.22 -3.20 21.84
CA LEU A 453 -31.19 -4.35 20.94
C LEU A 453 -31.84 -4.02 19.60
N VAL A 454 -31.19 -4.34 18.49
CA VAL A 454 -31.71 -4.11 17.14
C VAL A 454 -32.39 -5.38 16.62
N PRO A 455 -33.66 -5.29 16.18
CA PRO A 455 -34.35 -6.41 15.56
C PRO A 455 -33.65 -6.91 14.29
N ASP A 456 -33.70 -8.22 14.05
CA ASP A 456 -33.08 -8.95 12.95
C ASP A 456 -31.54 -8.87 12.86
N SER A 457 -30.89 -8.25 13.85
CA SER A 457 -29.44 -8.21 13.98
C SER A 457 -28.85 -9.58 14.32
N TRP A 458 -27.57 -9.76 14.04
CA TRP A 458 -26.87 -11.00 14.38
C TRP A 458 -26.77 -11.19 15.90
N TYR A 459 -26.66 -10.10 16.66
CA TYR A 459 -26.68 -10.14 18.11
C TYR A 459 -28.03 -10.63 18.66
N GLU A 460 -29.15 -10.08 18.19
CA GLU A 460 -30.49 -10.57 18.59
C GLU A 460 -30.65 -12.06 18.25
N ARG A 461 -30.23 -12.47 17.05
CA ARG A 461 -30.26 -13.89 16.65
C ARG A 461 -29.44 -14.79 17.57
N SER A 462 -28.31 -14.31 18.08
CA SER A 462 -27.51 -15.06 19.06
C SER A 462 -28.24 -15.21 20.40
N CYS A 463 -29.00 -14.20 20.82
CA CYS A 463 -29.85 -14.27 22.01
C CYS A 463 -30.99 -15.29 21.82
N GLU A 464 -31.69 -15.23 20.69
CA GLU A 464 -32.75 -16.20 20.34
C GLU A 464 -32.20 -17.62 20.19
N GLY A 465 -30.99 -17.75 19.63
CA GLY A 465 -30.24 -18.99 19.54
C GLY A 465 -29.70 -19.53 20.87
N GLN A 466 -29.96 -18.83 21.98
CA GLN A 466 -29.51 -19.18 23.34
C GLN A 466 -28.00 -19.32 23.46
N VAL A 467 -27.24 -18.53 22.70
CA VAL A 467 -25.78 -18.45 22.85
C VAL A 467 -25.46 -17.89 24.24
N PRO A 468 -24.64 -18.58 25.06
CA PRO A 468 -24.34 -18.18 26.42
C PRO A 468 -23.53 -16.86 26.46
N VAL A 469 -23.68 -16.11 27.55
CA VAL A 469 -22.89 -14.89 27.80
C VAL A 469 -21.53 -15.27 28.36
N PHE A 470 -20.47 -14.69 27.81
CA PHE A 470 -19.13 -14.82 28.37
C PHE A 470 -19.00 -13.94 29.61
N THR A 471 -18.79 -14.55 30.79
CA THR A 471 -18.71 -13.83 32.08
C THR A 471 -17.32 -13.88 32.71
N GLU A 472 -16.33 -14.49 32.06
CA GLU A 472 -14.96 -14.66 32.57
C GLU A 472 -14.06 -13.43 32.31
N LEU A 473 -14.62 -12.28 31.95
CA LEU A 473 -13.84 -11.06 31.80
C LEU A 473 -13.56 -10.46 33.19
N ASP A 474 -12.29 -10.41 33.57
CA ASP A 474 -11.85 -9.76 34.81
C ASP A 474 -12.18 -8.26 34.75
N GLU A 475 -13.27 -7.83 35.38
CA GLU A 475 -13.62 -6.40 35.54
C GLU A 475 -12.52 -5.61 36.27
N ALA A 476 -11.61 -6.30 36.98
CA ALA A 476 -10.50 -5.71 37.73
C ALA A 476 -9.43 -5.04 36.85
N SER A 477 -9.34 -5.37 35.56
CA SER A 477 -8.38 -4.74 34.63
C SER A 477 -8.83 -3.36 34.13
N ASN A 478 -10.11 -2.97 34.31
CA ASN A 478 -10.60 -1.64 33.95
C ASN A 478 -10.03 -0.51 34.85
N ALA A 479 -9.46 -0.85 36.02
CA ALA A 479 -8.96 0.13 36.98
C ALA A 479 -7.54 0.65 36.69
N GLN A 480 -6.82 0.05 35.73
CA GLN A 480 -5.61 0.64 35.15
C GLN A 480 -5.96 1.36 33.85
N THR A 481 -6.95 2.24 33.91
CA THR A 481 -6.91 3.41 33.06
C THR A 481 -5.60 4.11 33.40
N HIS A 482 -4.60 4.01 32.53
CA HIS A 482 -3.39 4.79 32.65
C HIS A 482 -3.83 6.25 32.81
N SER A 483 -3.73 6.78 34.03
CA SER A 483 -3.61 8.20 34.19
C SER A 483 -2.39 8.55 33.35
N ILE A 484 -2.60 9.24 32.24
CA ILE A 484 -1.56 10.02 31.59
C ILE A 484 -1.27 11.16 32.57
N ALA A 485 -0.63 10.83 33.68
CA ALA A 485 0.23 11.76 34.37
C ALA A 485 1.34 11.99 33.36
N SER A 486 1.27 13.13 32.68
CA SER A 486 2.37 13.73 31.98
C SER A 486 3.50 13.94 32.98
N GLU A 487 4.29 12.90 33.25
CA GLU A 487 5.62 13.12 33.77
C GLU A 487 6.43 13.76 32.64
N PRO A 488 6.95 14.98 32.83
CA PRO A 488 7.76 15.62 31.82
C PRO A 488 9.00 14.74 31.63
N PHE A 489 9.12 14.18 30.43
CA PHE A 489 10.32 13.46 30.01
C PHE A 489 11.50 14.45 30.02
N SER A 490 12.33 14.37 31.06
CA SER A 490 13.56 15.16 31.14
C SER A 490 14.60 14.50 30.25
N ALA A 491 14.76 15.03 29.04
CA ALA A 491 15.75 14.61 28.03
C ALA A 491 17.18 15.04 28.42
N SER A 492 17.58 14.75 29.65
CA SER A 492 18.90 15.09 30.18
C SER A 492 19.47 13.87 30.90
N GLU A 493 20.56 13.33 30.37
CA GLU A 493 21.40 12.24 30.91
C GLU A 493 21.14 10.81 30.40
N ILE A 494 20.96 10.62 29.09
CA ILE A 494 21.42 9.38 28.44
C ILE A 494 22.64 9.72 27.57
N SER A 495 23.84 9.57 28.16
CA SER A 495 25.10 9.53 27.42
C SER A 495 25.12 8.25 26.60
N PHE A 496 24.89 8.36 25.30
CA PHE A 496 25.07 7.26 24.36
C PHE A 496 26.54 7.19 23.96
N ASP A 497 27.27 6.18 24.45
CA ASP A 497 28.59 5.81 23.93
C ASP A 497 28.40 4.77 22.82
N PHE A 498 28.89 5.06 21.62
CA PHE A 498 29.07 4.05 20.58
C PHE A 498 30.40 3.31 20.86
N PRO A 499 30.40 2.03 21.24
CA PRO A 499 31.56 1.22 20.92
C PRO A 499 31.54 1.02 19.40
N ASP A 500 32.56 1.50 18.71
CA ASP A 500 32.81 1.16 17.31
C ASP A 500 32.59 -0.35 17.13
N LEU A 501 31.74 -0.70 16.18
CA LEU A 501 31.42 -2.08 15.84
C LEU A 501 32.65 -2.71 15.18
N VAL A 502 33.62 -3.18 15.98
CA VAL A 502 34.74 -3.97 15.48
C VAL A 502 34.25 -5.38 15.21
N LEU A 503 33.82 -5.63 13.97
CA LEU A 503 33.50 -6.96 13.48
C LEU A 503 34.78 -7.81 13.35
N THR A 504 35.09 -8.62 14.36
CA THR A 504 36.08 -9.70 14.22
C THR A 504 35.37 -10.97 13.75
N TRP A 505 35.52 -11.27 12.46
CA TRP A 505 35.00 -12.49 11.86
C TRP A 505 35.80 -13.72 12.32
N HIS A 506 35.13 -14.69 12.93
CA HIS A 506 35.66 -16.00 13.30
C HIS A 506 34.83 -17.11 12.66
N GLY A 507 34.74 -17.09 11.33
CA GLY A 507 34.22 -18.21 10.55
C GLY A 507 35.37 -18.97 9.91
N THR A 508 35.23 -20.28 9.73
CA THR A 508 35.91 -20.99 8.65
C THR A 508 35.01 -20.86 7.41
N PRO A 509 35.54 -20.50 6.23
CA PRO A 509 34.72 -20.35 5.04
C PRO A 509 34.25 -21.75 4.62
N SER A 510 32.97 -22.02 4.89
CA SER A 510 32.28 -23.16 4.28
C SER A 510 31.93 -22.80 2.84
N THR A 511 32.06 -23.83 2.01
CA THR A 511 32.04 -23.86 0.56
C THR A 511 30.89 -23.08 -0.09
N SER A 512 31.22 -22.48 -1.23
CA SER A 512 30.42 -21.62 -2.10
C SER A 512 28.99 -22.09 -2.36
N LEU A 513 28.02 -21.23 -2.00
CA LEU A 513 26.76 -21.10 -2.74
C LEU A 513 27.11 -20.63 -4.16
N GLU A 514 26.72 -21.40 -5.17
CA GLU A 514 26.80 -20.98 -6.57
C GLU A 514 25.73 -19.90 -6.84
N THR A 515 25.92 -18.71 -6.26
CA THR A 515 25.52 -17.48 -6.96
C THR A 515 26.34 -17.44 -8.24
N HIS A 516 25.68 -17.42 -9.40
CA HIS A 516 26.29 -16.94 -10.63
C HIS A 516 26.63 -15.45 -10.45
N ALA A 517 27.70 -15.18 -9.70
CA ALA A 517 28.31 -13.88 -9.61
C ALA A 517 28.88 -13.58 -11.00
N LEU A 518 28.19 -12.70 -11.73
CA LEU A 518 28.71 -12.14 -12.99
C LEU A 518 30.14 -11.68 -12.74
N GLY A 519 31.07 -12.13 -13.57
CA GLY A 519 32.47 -11.74 -13.43
C GLY A 519 32.60 -10.21 -13.48
N ILE A 520 33.61 -9.64 -12.80
CA ILE A 520 33.88 -8.20 -12.83
C ILE A 520 33.96 -7.67 -14.28
N ASP A 521 34.47 -8.49 -15.20
CA ASP A 521 34.55 -8.18 -16.64
C ASP A 521 33.20 -8.21 -17.36
N GLU A 522 32.24 -9.01 -16.87
CA GLU A 522 30.89 -9.12 -17.42
C GLU A 522 30.01 -7.96 -16.94
N GLN A 523 30.10 -7.61 -15.66
CA GLN A 523 29.48 -6.39 -15.11
C GLN A 523 29.99 -5.13 -15.82
N ARG A 524 31.31 -5.04 -16.05
CA ARG A 524 31.92 -3.93 -16.79
C ARG A 524 31.41 -3.85 -18.23
N ARG A 525 31.24 -4.98 -18.91
CA ARG A 525 30.67 -5.03 -20.27
C ARG A 525 29.22 -4.59 -20.30
N MET A 526 28.44 -4.94 -19.29
CA MET A 526 27.04 -4.52 -19.17
C MET A 526 26.93 -3.00 -19.01
N GLN A 527 27.69 -2.42 -18.07
CA GLN A 527 27.76 -0.96 -17.86
C GLN A 527 28.24 -0.20 -19.10
N GLU A 528 29.26 -0.72 -19.79
CA GLU A 528 29.72 -0.14 -21.06
C GLU A 528 28.63 -0.15 -22.15
N GLY A 529 27.74 -1.14 -22.13
CA GLY A 529 26.59 -1.26 -23.03
C GLY A 529 25.52 -0.22 -22.72
N GLU A 530 25.19 -0.04 -21.45
CA GLU A 530 24.23 0.96 -20.98
C GLU A 530 24.66 2.38 -21.37
N TRP A 531 25.94 2.74 -21.15
CA TRP A 531 26.44 4.06 -21.55
C TRP A 531 26.37 4.28 -23.06
N PHE A 532 26.64 3.23 -23.84
CA PHE A 532 26.57 3.29 -25.30
C PHE A 532 25.14 3.55 -25.80
N HIS A 533 24.14 2.90 -25.20
CA HIS A 533 22.72 3.13 -25.49
C HIS A 533 22.29 4.56 -25.19
N GLN A 534 22.60 5.05 -23.98
CA GLN A 534 22.19 6.38 -23.52
C GLN A 534 22.73 7.53 -24.39
N ILE A 535 23.92 7.38 -24.98
CA ILE A 535 24.44 8.37 -25.92
C ILE A 535 23.67 8.30 -27.24
N LEU A 536 23.47 7.12 -27.81
CA LEU A 536 22.76 6.93 -29.09
C LEU A 536 21.32 7.43 -29.01
N GLU A 537 20.63 7.22 -27.89
CA GLU A 537 19.28 7.77 -27.66
C GLU A 537 19.22 9.29 -27.86
N ARG A 538 20.27 10.01 -27.43
CA ARG A 538 20.26 11.47 -27.36
C ARG A 538 20.81 12.18 -28.59
N ILE A 539 21.83 11.59 -29.22
CA ILE A 539 22.42 12.16 -30.44
C ILE A 539 21.59 11.85 -31.68
N THR A 540 20.65 10.90 -31.59
CA THR A 540 19.80 10.51 -32.72
C THR A 540 18.46 11.27 -32.68
N PRO A 541 18.10 11.96 -33.77
CA PRO A 541 16.83 12.69 -33.83
C PRO A 541 15.64 11.73 -33.77
N SER A 542 14.59 12.13 -33.04
CA SER A 542 13.31 11.41 -32.94
C SER A 542 12.14 12.37 -33.17
N GLN A 543 10.93 11.83 -33.40
CA GLN A 543 9.75 12.60 -33.82
C GLN A 543 9.45 13.85 -32.96
N TYR A 544 9.82 13.82 -31.67
CA TYR A 544 9.55 14.90 -30.72
C TYR A 544 10.82 15.48 -30.05
N ARG A 545 12.02 15.04 -30.44
CA ARG A 545 13.30 15.48 -29.83
C ARG A 545 14.30 15.85 -30.92
N MET A 546 14.83 17.07 -30.85
CA MET A 546 15.93 17.50 -31.72
C MET A 546 17.21 16.76 -31.33
N ALA A 547 18.02 16.37 -32.32
CA ALA A 547 19.31 15.76 -32.07
C ALA A 547 20.20 16.70 -31.25
N GLU A 548 20.69 16.23 -30.11
CA GLU A 548 21.67 16.96 -29.32
C GLU A 548 23.06 16.78 -29.92
N ALA A 549 23.91 17.81 -29.80
CA ALA A 549 25.31 17.67 -30.17
C ALA A 549 25.99 16.58 -29.31
N ILE A 550 26.90 15.82 -29.91
CA ILE A 550 27.71 14.84 -29.17
C ILE A 550 28.44 15.60 -28.04
N PRO A 551 28.21 15.25 -26.76
CA PRO A 551 28.81 15.98 -25.63
C PRO A 551 30.33 15.77 -25.59
N ASP A 552 31.05 16.73 -24.99
CA ASP A 552 32.46 16.55 -24.72
C ASP A 552 32.69 15.47 -23.63
N PRO A 553 33.87 14.80 -23.60
CA PRO A 553 34.16 13.73 -22.65
C PRO A 553 33.98 14.13 -21.18
N GLN A 554 34.29 15.38 -20.83
CA GLN A 554 34.22 15.88 -19.46
C GLN A 554 32.76 16.08 -19.01
N SER A 555 31.92 16.65 -19.89
CA SER A 555 30.48 16.76 -19.68
C SER A 555 29.80 15.39 -19.57
N LEU A 556 30.21 14.42 -20.39
CA LEU A 556 29.69 13.07 -20.32
C LEU A 556 30.12 12.34 -19.04
N ALA A 557 31.39 12.44 -18.66
CA ALA A 557 31.94 11.86 -17.43
C ALA A 557 31.22 12.38 -16.19
N SER A 558 31.05 13.70 -16.09
CA SER A 558 30.33 14.33 -14.97
C SER A 558 28.87 13.91 -14.88
N ARG A 559 28.21 13.65 -16.00
CA ARG A 559 26.78 13.33 -16.02
C ARG A 559 26.49 11.86 -15.78
N LEU A 560 27.31 10.96 -16.33
CA LEU A 560 27.14 9.51 -16.15
C LEU A 560 27.86 8.98 -14.91
N GLY A 561 28.64 9.82 -14.21
CA GLY A 561 29.42 9.40 -13.05
C GLY A 561 30.56 8.44 -13.42
N ILE A 562 31.13 8.59 -14.63
CA ILE A 562 32.15 7.68 -15.18
C ILE A 562 33.51 8.37 -15.30
N ASP A 563 34.58 7.58 -15.40
CA ASP A 563 35.91 8.11 -15.67
C ASP A 563 36.02 8.67 -17.10
N GLU A 564 36.92 9.64 -17.29
CA GLU A 564 37.09 10.35 -18.56
C GLU A 564 37.52 9.42 -19.72
N VAL A 565 38.25 8.33 -19.42
CA VAL A 565 38.70 7.36 -20.42
C VAL A 565 37.51 6.54 -20.93
N SER A 566 36.62 6.12 -20.03
CA SER A 566 35.37 5.45 -20.36
C SER A 566 34.44 6.37 -21.15
N ALA A 567 34.32 7.64 -20.76
CA ALA A 567 33.54 8.64 -21.48
C ALA A 567 34.04 8.84 -22.92
N GLU A 568 35.36 9.00 -23.11
CA GLU A 568 35.96 9.08 -24.45
C GLU A 568 35.66 7.84 -25.30
N ARG A 569 35.75 6.65 -24.70
CA ARG A 569 35.52 5.39 -25.40
C ARG A 569 34.07 5.26 -25.86
N THR A 570 33.11 5.64 -25.02
CA THR A 570 31.68 5.60 -25.36
C THR A 570 31.34 6.61 -26.45
N ILE A 571 31.92 7.83 -26.39
CA ILE A 571 31.79 8.84 -27.46
C ILE A 571 32.35 8.32 -28.78
N LYS A 572 33.55 7.72 -28.78
CA LYS A 572 34.16 7.14 -29.98
C LYS A 572 33.26 6.06 -30.61
N ARG A 573 32.66 5.19 -29.80
CA ARG A 573 31.72 4.14 -30.26
C ARG A 573 30.45 4.74 -30.88
N ALA A 574 29.81 5.69 -30.21
CA ALA A 574 28.61 6.35 -30.73
C ALA A 574 28.90 7.12 -32.03
N HIS A 575 30.05 7.79 -32.10
CA HIS A 575 30.51 8.47 -33.31
C HIS A 575 30.75 7.48 -34.47
N SER A 576 31.29 6.28 -34.22
CA SER A 576 31.46 5.24 -35.25
C SER A 576 30.12 4.77 -35.83
N VAL A 577 29.07 4.65 -35.02
CA VAL A 577 27.72 4.31 -35.51
C VAL A 577 27.15 5.45 -36.35
N PHE A 578 27.23 6.68 -35.83
CA PHE A 578 26.66 7.87 -36.49
C PHE A 578 27.35 8.22 -37.81
N THR A 579 28.65 7.94 -37.93
CA THR A 579 29.43 8.21 -39.16
C THR A 579 29.54 7.03 -40.12
N SER A 580 28.90 5.90 -39.80
CA SER A 580 28.91 4.71 -40.66
C SER A 580 28.15 4.97 -41.98
N PRO A 581 28.78 4.80 -43.16
CA PRO A 581 28.10 4.97 -44.44
C PRO A 581 26.94 4.00 -44.65
N GLU A 582 27.01 2.80 -44.07
CA GLU A 582 25.99 1.75 -44.20
C GLU A 582 24.71 2.07 -43.40
N LEU A 583 24.83 2.82 -42.30
CA LEU A 583 23.73 3.14 -41.40
C LEU A 583 23.19 4.57 -41.59
N SER A 584 23.81 5.36 -42.47
CA SER A 584 23.49 6.77 -42.69
C SER A 584 22.01 7.03 -42.96
N SER A 585 21.33 6.15 -43.71
CA SER A 585 19.90 6.29 -44.03
C SER A 585 18.97 6.10 -42.82
N LEU A 586 19.43 5.46 -41.73
CA LEU A 586 18.64 5.21 -40.51
C LEU A 586 18.74 6.33 -39.47
N PHE A 587 19.78 7.16 -39.59
CA PHE A 587 20.08 8.24 -38.64
C PHE A 587 19.91 9.64 -39.24
N ASN A 588 19.96 9.79 -40.58
CA ASN A 588 19.71 11.05 -41.26
C ASN A 588 18.20 11.39 -41.35
N PRO A 589 17.71 12.47 -40.71
CA PRO A 589 16.30 12.89 -40.79
C PRO A 589 15.74 13.07 -42.21
N GLU A 590 16.58 13.39 -43.19
CA GLU A 590 16.14 13.57 -44.58
C GLU A 590 15.86 12.25 -45.30
N SER A 591 16.29 11.11 -44.72
CA SER A 591 16.23 9.79 -45.35
C SER A 591 15.01 8.96 -44.95
N TYR A 592 14.31 9.31 -43.87
CA TYR A 592 13.16 8.57 -43.34
C TYR A 592 11.98 9.51 -43.03
N ARG A 593 10.76 8.97 -42.87
CA ARG A 593 9.56 9.75 -42.56
C ARG A 593 9.45 10.11 -41.09
N ASN A 594 9.60 9.10 -40.23
CA ASN A 594 9.56 9.26 -38.78
C ASN A 594 10.58 8.31 -38.14
N ALA A 595 11.02 8.64 -36.93
CA ALA A 595 11.80 7.74 -36.09
C ALA A 595 11.43 7.92 -34.63
N TRP A 596 11.43 6.82 -33.88
CA TRP A 596 11.17 6.77 -32.45
C TRP A 596 12.35 6.11 -31.74
N ASN A 597 12.76 6.66 -30.61
CA ASN A 597 13.75 6.06 -29.72
C ASN A 597 13.02 5.52 -28.48
N GLU A 598 13.51 4.43 -27.90
CA GLU A 598 12.99 3.85 -26.65
C GLU A 598 11.46 3.62 -26.69
N LEU A 599 11.00 2.91 -27.73
CA LEU A 599 9.59 2.68 -27.96
C LEU A 599 9.12 1.45 -27.17
N ASP A 600 8.27 1.69 -26.17
CA ASP A 600 7.58 0.63 -25.44
C ASP A 600 6.44 0.03 -26.30
N VAL A 601 6.46 -1.28 -26.48
CA VAL A 601 5.42 -2.05 -27.16
C VAL A 601 4.99 -3.24 -26.29
N VAL A 602 3.69 -3.53 -26.28
CA VAL A 602 3.16 -4.68 -25.53
C VAL A 602 3.07 -5.88 -26.45
N SER A 603 3.64 -7.02 -26.04
CA SER A 603 3.54 -8.29 -26.76
C SER A 603 2.13 -8.89 -26.67
N GLU A 604 1.86 -9.92 -27.46
CA GLU A 604 0.57 -10.63 -27.42
C GLU A 604 0.30 -11.29 -26.06
N ASP A 605 1.37 -11.71 -25.38
CA ASP A 605 1.34 -12.30 -24.03
C ASP A 605 1.29 -11.25 -22.90
N GLY A 606 1.01 -9.99 -23.22
CA GLY A 606 0.89 -8.90 -22.23
C GLY A 606 2.23 -8.38 -21.67
N ARG A 607 3.38 -8.83 -22.19
CA ARG A 607 4.70 -8.39 -21.71
C ARG A 607 5.09 -7.05 -22.35
N CYS A 608 5.58 -6.11 -21.54
CA CYS A 608 6.22 -4.91 -22.05
C CYS A 608 7.59 -5.23 -22.67
N LEU A 609 7.79 -4.78 -23.91
CA LEU A 609 9.01 -4.87 -24.69
C LEU A 609 9.48 -3.44 -25.01
N ARG A 610 10.79 -3.20 -25.01
CA ARG A 610 11.35 -1.88 -25.28
C ARG A 610 12.30 -1.92 -26.47
N ILE A 611 11.95 -1.19 -27.51
CA ILE A 611 12.73 -1.11 -28.76
C ILE A 611 13.65 0.11 -28.70
N ASP A 612 14.96 -0.09 -28.82
CA ASP A 612 15.94 1.01 -28.76
C ASP A 612 15.66 2.09 -29.83
N ARG A 613 15.40 1.69 -31.08
CA ARG A 613 14.97 2.63 -32.14
C ARG A 613 14.11 1.97 -33.22
N LEU A 614 13.05 2.66 -33.64
CA LEU A 614 12.18 2.29 -34.76
C LEU A 614 12.20 3.38 -35.83
N VAL A 615 12.56 3.03 -37.07
CA VAL A 615 12.65 3.98 -38.20
C VAL A 615 11.60 3.65 -39.25
N GLU A 616 10.81 4.64 -39.67
CA GLU A 616 9.73 4.52 -40.63
C GLU A 616 10.09 5.13 -41.98
N PHE A 617 9.98 4.32 -43.04
CA PHE A 617 10.05 4.75 -44.44
C PHE A 617 8.64 4.64 -45.09
N ASP A 618 8.55 4.94 -46.39
CA ASP A 618 7.27 4.92 -47.12
C ASP A 618 6.56 3.56 -47.08
N HIS A 619 7.31 2.48 -47.31
CA HIS A 619 6.77 1.12 -47.42
C HIS A 619 7.39 0.12 -46.43
N GLU A 620 8.33 0.57 -45.59
CA GLU A 620 9.02 -0.28 -44.62
C GLU A 620 9.22 0.38 -43.25
N LEU A 621 9.38 -0.45 -42.22
CA LEU A 621 9.74 -0.12 -40.85
C LEU A 621 10.96 -0.94 -40.45
N VAL A 622 11.91 -0.29 -39.78
CA VAL A 622 13.17 -0.90 -39.37
C VAL A 622 13.31 -0.83 -37.85
N VAL A 623 13.28 -1.99 -37.20
CA VAL A 623 13.56 -2.15 -35.77
C VAL A 623 15.06 -2.23 -35.57
N LEU A 624 15.61 -1.40 -34.71
CA LEU A 624 17.03 -1.35 -34.37
C LEU A 624 17.22 -1.71 -32.89
N ASP A 625 18.22 -2.53 -32.61
CA ASP A 625 18.72 -2.83 -31.27
C ASP A 625 20.24 -2.65 -31.29
N TYR A 626 20.79 -2.04 -30.24
CA TYR A 626 22.21 -1.75 -30.13
C TYR A 626 22.88 -2.77 -29.22
N LYS A 627 24.05 -3.30 -29.61
CA LYS A 627 24.91 -4.11 -28.73
C LYS A 627 26.36 -3.69 -28.89
N LEU A 628 27.21 -3.99 -27.91
CA LEU A 628 28.64 -3.67 -28.03
C LEU A 628 29.31 -4.48 -29.15
N SER A 629 28.88 -5.72 -29.37
CA SER A 629 29.35 -6.60 -30.44
C SER A 629 28.23 -7.52 -30.94
N ILE A 630 28.19 -7.75 -32.25
CA ILE A 630 27.34 -8.78 -32.85
C ILE A 630 27.99 -10.15 -32.61
N PRO A 631 27.30 -11.12 -31.97
CA PRO A 631 27.84 -12.46 -31.73
C PRO A 631 28.00 -13.25 -33.03
N GLU A 632 28.87 -14.27 -33.03
CA GLU A 632 28.99 -15.21 -34.14
C GLU A 632 27.82 -16.21 -34.15
N GLN A 633 27.49 -16.81 -35.30
CA GLN A 633 26.35 -17.73 -35.42
C GLN A 633 26.43 -18.97 -34.51
N ALA A 634 27.63 -19.34 -34.06
CA ALA A 634 27.84 -20.46 -33.14
C ALA A 634 27.61 -20.10 -31.66
N ASP A 635 27.46 -18.81 -31.32
CA ASP A 635 27.30 -18.32 -29.96
C ASP A 635 25.81 -18.42 -29.52
N PRO A 636 25.50 -18.97 -28.33
CA PRO A 636 24.14 -18.98 -27.78
C PRO A 636 23.45 -17.60 -27.81
N LEU A 637 24.20 -16.51 -27.60
CA LEU A 637 23.68 -15.14 -27.61
C LEU A 637 23.10 -14.73 -28.98
N TYR A 638 23.59 -15.33 -30.07
CA TYR A 638 23.06 -15.08 -31.42
C TYR A 638 21.60 -15.49 -31.53
N THR A 639 21.25 -16.67 -31.01
CA THR A 639 19.89 -17.19 -31.03
C THR A 639 18.97 -16.36 -30.12
N GLN A 640 19.49 -15.90 -28.98
CA GLN A 640 18.75 -15.04 -28.04
C GLN A 640 18.37 -13.69 -28.69
N TYR A 641 19.33 -13.01 -29.33
CA TYR A 641 19.04 -11.74 -30.02
C TYR A 641 18.14 -11.94 -31.24
N GLN A 642 18.24 -13.07 -31.93
CA GLN A 642 17.33 -13.42 -33.01
C GLN A 642 15.87 -13.53 -32.51
N GLN A 643 15.65 -14.23 -31.39
CA GLN A 643 14.32 -14.34 -30.79
C GLN A 643 13.78 -12.99 -30.31
N GLN A 644 14.63 -12.17 -29.68
CA GLN A 644 14.27 -10.84 -29.20
C GLN A 644 13.82 -9.92 -30.35
N LEU A 645 14.61 -9.81 -31.41
CA LEU A 645 14.26 -9.02 -32.60
C LEU A 645 13.01 -9.55 -33.30
N GLY A 646 12.81 -10.88 -33.30
CA GLY A 646 11.60 -11.51 -33.82
C GLY A 646 10.34 -11.04 -33.10
N ARG A 647 10.38 -11.01 -31.75
CA ARG A 647 9.28 -10.50 -30.92
C ARG A 647 8.99 -9.02 -31.18
N TYR A 648 10.02 -8.19 -31.30
CA TYR A 648 9.85 -6.77 -31.65
C TYR A 648 9.18 -6.61 -33.02
N CYS A 649 9.61 -7.36 -34.04
CA CYS A 649 9.01 -7.29 -35.36
C CYS A 649 7.55 -7.74 -35.37
N GLN A 650 7.19 -8.79 -34.61
CA GLN A 650 5.80 -9.24 -34.48
C GLN A 650 4.91 -8.18 -33.83
N ALA A 651 5.38 -7.56 -32.74
CA ALA A 651 4.67 -6.48 -32.05
C ALA A 651 4.43 -5.28 -32.99
N VAL A 652 5.45 -4.85 -33.73
CA VAL A 652 5.35 -3.71 -34.66
C VAL A 652 4.48 -4.02 -35.88
N ARG A 653 4.52 -5.25 -36.43
CA ARG A 653 3.68 -5.65 -37.57
C ARG A 653 2.18 -5.56 -37.25
N LYS A 654 1.78 -5.81 -36.01
CA LYS A 654 0.38 -5.68 -35.57
C LYS A 654 -0.09 -4.22 -35.60
N LEU A 655 0.80 -3.29 -35.24
CA LEU A 655 0.51 -1.85 -35.27
C LEU A 655 0.47 -1.30 -36.71
N PHE A 656 1.30 -1.85 -37.61
CA PHE A 656 1.43 -1.40 -39.00
C PHE A 656 1.29 -2.55 -40.01
N PRO A 657 0.08 -3.12 -40.19
CA PRO A 657 -0.13 -4.31 -41.02
C PRO A 657 0.18 -4.09 -42.52
N ASN A 658 0.19 -2.84 -42.98
CA ASN A 658 0.39 -2.46 -44.38
C ASN A 658 1.86 -2.16 -44.74
N LYS A 659 2.81 -2.34 -43.81
CA LYS A 659 4.24 -2.03 -44.01
C LYS A 659 5.11 -3.26 -43.77
N LEU A 660 6.19 -3.38 -44.53
CA LEU A 660 7.19 -4.43 -44.31
C LEU A 660 8.02 -4.08 -43.07
N VAL A 661 8.16 -5.00 -42.12
CA VAL A 661 8.96 -4.81 -40.91
C VAL A 661 10.20 -5.69 -40.97
N ARG A 662 11.38 -5.06 -40.90
CA ARG A 662 12.71 -5.70 -40.81
C ARG A 662 13.45 -5.26 -39.55
N SER A 663 14.44 -6.03 -39.13
CA SER A 663 15.28 -5.73 -37.96
C SER A 663 16.76 -5.61 -38.32
N LEU A 664 17.51 -4.82 -37.55
CA LEU A 664 18.96 -4.73 -37.65
C LEU A 664 19.57 -4.65 -36.25
N LEU A 665 20.55 -5.51 -35.97
CA LEU A 665 21.40 -5.41 -34.78
C LEU A 665 22.62 -4.56 -35.14
N ILE A 666 22.88 -3.50 -34.37
CA ILE A 666 24.00 -2.57 -34.62
C ILE A 666 25.07 -2.74 -33.55
N ASP A 667 26.33 -2.88 -33.98
CA ASP A 667 27.46 -2.95 -33.06
C ASP A 667 28.15 -1.59 -32.78
N SER A 668 29.00 -1.57 -31.74
CA SER A 668 29.79 -0.38 -31.38
C SER A 668 30.84 0.05 -32.41
N ARG A 669 31.02 -0.72 -33.49
CA ARG A 669 31.91 -0.37 -34.62
C ARG A 669 31.12 0.20 -35.81
N GLY A 670 29.81 0.36 -35.69
CA GLY A 670 28.95 0.89 -36.75
C GLY A 670 28.59 -0.11 -37.84
N ARG A 671 28.63 -1.42 -37.54
CA ARG A 671 28.18 -2.49 -38.46
C ARG A 671 26.75 -2.89 -38.12
N GLY A 672 25.92 -3.05 -39.14
CA GLY A 672 24.56 -3.59 -39.01
C GLY A 672 24.48 -5.04 -39.49
N ALA A 673 23.86 -5.92 -38.72
CA ALA A 673 23.57 -7.29 -39.12
C ALA A 673 22.07 -7.58 -39.05
N ASN A 674 21.52 -8.18 -40.10
CA ASN A 674 20.16 -8.74 -40.07
C ASN A 674 20.23 -10.19 -39.57
N LEU A 675 19.61 -10.46 -38.42
CA LEU A 675 19.58 -11.79 -37.81
C LEU A 675 18.34 -12.61 -38.21
N LEU A 676 17.35 -11.99 -38.86
CA LEU A 676 16.05 -12.57 -39.19
C LEU A 676 15.88 -12.89 -40.69
N ASN A 677 16.97 -13.20 -41.40
CA ASN A 677 16.96 -13.46 -42.85
C ASN A 677 15.79 -14.32 -43.33
#